data_AF-A0A3B6FQY1-F1
#
_entry.id   AF-A0A3B6FQY1-F1
#
_cell.length_a   1.000
_cell.length_b   1.000
_cell.length_c   1.000
_cell.angle_alpha   90.00
_cell.angle_beta   90.00
_cell.angle_gamma   90.00
#
_symmetry.space_group_name_H-M   'P 1'
#
loop_
_entity.id
_entity.type
_entity.pdbx_description
1 polymer ?
#
loop_
_entity_poly.entity_id
_entity_poly.type
_entity_poly.pdbx_seq_one_letter_code
_entity_poly.pdbx_strand_id
1 'polypeptide(L)'
;MVFLLFSAGIRKRNVSALLSVLLWLAYLLADSIAIYALGYLSHTRVHRGAGDDAQSFLNRNHRIQVFWAPFLLLHLGGQDTITAFSIEDSELWKRHLLSLLSQVALAVYVFSKSRPGADILYPAVFMFLSGILKYGERTWALKCASMDNLRSGMVTTPDPGPNYAKFMEEYRFTREAGLQAEIIIEPERRAGVTAPAITEETVPYATVITEARCFFVTFKRLFVNLILSFQDRTMSQATFLRLMPEQAYKIIEIELSLMYDTLHSKAAVIHTWYGRLFRCVTLVSTMTACVLFNVLHKGRRRSYDGIDVLITNLLFGGALCLELSAIGMMLVSYWTYAALQGSICHWLSHLILRCIKYFRPESRAKWSNLMAQHNLISFCLQDKPTLVTKILGLLGLKGHWDSWLYIWHIDVSSELKISVFRELKDKALSIVDTESYRKFSNHRGQWALQCKGYYKELGWSVEAEFDESILLWHIATDLCFYSDDSNDDAKLTEYVSISRAVSNYMLFLLVARPFMLTAGIGQIRFGDTCAEAKNFLGREAARPDERAAARMVLEVNAEIAPRDVKGDRSKSVLFDACRLAKSLLELPPGKRWRLIRVVWVEMLCYAASKCRSNFHAKQLSNGGELLTVVWFLMTHLGMGEQYRIEAGHARAKLIVEKN
;
A
#
# COMPACT_ATOMS: atom_id res chain seq x y z
N MET A 1 21.84 -11.01 0.29
CA MET A 1 20.98 -11.57 1.36
C MET A 1 20.92 -10.70 2.60
N VAL A 2 22.03 -10.46 3.30
CA VAL A 2 22.07 -9.59 4.51
C VAL A 2 21.46 -8.20 4.24
N PHE A 3 21.86 -7.53 3.15
CA PHE A 3 21.30 -6.24 2.76
C PHE A 3 19.76 -6.27 2.61
N LEU A 4 19.23 -7.29 1.92
CA LEU A 4 17.78 -7.45 1.75
C LEU A 4 17.06 -7.64 3.09
N LEU A 5 17.65 -8.40 4.02
CA LEU A 5 17.04 -8.65 5.33
C LEU A 5 16.79 -7.34 6.09
N PHE A 6 17.81 -6.48 6.19
CA PHE A 6 17.75 -5.26 6.99
C PHE A 6 17.14 -4.06 6.25
N SER A 7 17.33 -3.95 4.93
CA SER A 7 16.92 -2.78 4.16
C SER A 7 15.53 -2.90 3.54
N ALA A 8 15.01 -4.11 3.27
CA ALA A 8 13.71 -4.25 2.62
C ALA A 8 12.56 -3.69 3.49
N GLY A 9 12.63 -3.88 4.80
CA GLY A 9 11.65 -3.32 5.74
C GLY A 9 11.69 -1.80 5.87
N ILE A 10 12.70 -1.13 5.32
CA ILE A 10 12.82 0.34 5.29
C ILE A 10 12.00 0.91 4.13
N ARG A 11 11.84 0.18 3.03
CA ARG A 11 11.16 0.64 1.80
C ARG A 11 9.72 1.09 2.03
N LYS A 12 8.99 0.44 2.95
CA LYS A 12 7.62 0.89 3.32
C LYS A 12 7.56 2.28 3.96
N ARG A 13 8.70 2.81 4.43
CA ARG A 13 8.83 4.10 5.14
C ARG A 13 9.73 5.11 4.42
N ASN A 14 10.21 4.81 3.22
CA ASN A 14 11.18 5.65 2.54
C ASN A 14 10.90 5.68 1.04
N VAL A 15 10.88 6.88 0.46
CA VAL A 15 10.59 7.14 -0.96
C VAL A 15 11.88 7.32 -1.78
N SER A 16 13.05 7.10 -1.19
CA SER A 16 14.35 7.26 -1.85
C SER A 16 14.48 6.36 -3.09
N ALA A 17 14.68 7.01 -4.26
CA ALA A 17 14.91 6.33 -5.53
C ALA A 17 16.17 5.45 -5.48
N LEU A 18 17.25 5.92 -4.83
CA LEU A 18 18.49 5.16 -4.69
C LEU A 18 18.26 3.86 -3.90
N LEU A 19 17.57 3.94 -2.76
CA LEU A 19 17.24 2.75 -1.97
C LEU A 19 16.39 1.77 -2.78
N SER A 20 15.40 2.27 -3.52
CA SER A 20 14.53 1.45 -4.37
C SER A 20 15.32 0.71 -5.45
N VAL A 21 16.23 1.41 -6.15
CA VAL A 21 17.09 0.82 -7.20
C VAL A 21 18.04 -0.22 -6.60
N LEU A 22 18.69 0.07 -5.48
CA LEU A 22 19.59 -0.88 -4.81
C LEU A 22 18.86 -2.13 -4.34
N LEU A 23 17.66 -1.99 -3.77
CA LEU A 23 16.81 -3.12 -3.37
C LEU A 23 16.37 -3.94 -4.58
N TRP A 24 15.97 -3.27 -5.67
CA TRP A 24 15.57 -3.94 -6.91
C TRP A 24 16.71 -4.75 -7.52
N LEU A 25 17.91 -4.17 -7.64
CA LEU A 25 19.10 -4.87 -8.10
C LEU A 25 19.46 -6.05 -7.20
N ALA A 26 19.48 -5.83 -5.88
CA ALA A 26 19.79 -6.89 -4.93
C ALA A 26 18.77 -8.03 -4.96
N TYR A 27 17.48 -7.72 -5.18
CA TYR A 27 16.40 -8.70 -5.32
C TYR A 27 16.58 -9.56 -6.58
N LEU A 28 16.85 -8.94 -7.73
CA LEU A 28 17.05 -9.65 -9.01
C LEU A 28 18.35 -10.48 -9.03
N LEU A 29 19.43 -9.93 -8.49
CA LEU A 29 20.73 -10.61 -8.44
C LEU A 29 20.72 -11.79 -7.47
N ALA A 30 19.95 -11.71 -6.38
CA ALA A 30 19.89 -12.78 -5.38
C ALA A 30 19.52 -14.15 -5.97
N ASP A 31 18.47 -14.19 -6.79
CA ASP A 31 18.02 -15.44 -7.43
C ASP A 31 18.93 -15.83 -8.59
N SER A 32 19.34 -14.86 -9.41
CA SER A 32 20.17 -15.09 -10.59
C SER A 32 21.53 -15.70 -10.24
N ILE A 33 22.19 -15.20 -9.20
CA ILE A 33 23.49 -15.71 -8.73
C ILE A 33 23.36 -17.16 -8.25
N ALA A 34 22.31 -17.48 -7.49
CA ALA A 34 22.13 -18.82 -6.95
C ALA A 34 21.83 -19.85 -8.04
N ILE A 35 20.98 -19.50 -9.02
CA ILE A 35 20.67 -20.36 -10.17
C ILE A 35 21.91 -20.55 -11.05
N TYR A 36 22.64 -19.46 -11.35
CA TYR A 36 23.87 -19.54 -12.13
C TYR A 36 24.93 -20.41 -11.44
N ALA A 37 25.14 -20.23 -10.13
CA ALA A 37 26.08 -21.04 -9.35
C ALA A 37 25.71 -22.53 -9.38
N LEU A 38 24.41 -22.85 -9.27
CA LEU A 38 23.94 -24.23 -9.34
C LEU A 38 24.12 -24.83 -10.75
N GLY A 39 23.86 -24.04 -11.79
CA GLY A 39 24.13 -24.42 -13.19
C GLY A 39 25.62 -24.65 -13.46
N TYR A 40 26.49 -23.79 -12.95
CA TYR A 40 27.94 -23.92 -13.04
C TYR A 40 28.46 -25.19 -12.35
N LEU A 41 27.94 -25.50 -11.15
CA LEU A 41 28.24 -26.75 -10.44
C LEU A 41 27.79 -27.99 -11.22
N SER A 42 26.73 -27.90 -12.02
CA SER A 42 26.31 -28.97 -12.91
C SER A 42 27.25 -29.13 -14.11
N HIS A 43 27.54 -28.05 -14.83
CA HIS A 43 28.35 -28.07 -16.05
C HIS A 43 29.78 -28.56 -15.81
N THR A 44 30.44 -28.06 -14.77
CA THR A 44 31.80 -28.47 -14.38
C THR A 44 31.93 -29.97 -14.06
N ARG A 45 30.81 -30.68 -13.88
CA ARG A 45 30.76 -32.11 -13.56
C ARG A 45 30.23 -32.99 -14.68
N VAL A 46 29.51 -32.43 -15.65
CA VAL A 46 29.02 -33.18 -16.81
C VAL A 46 30.16 -33.48 -17.78
N HIS A 47 31.16 -32.60 -17.92
CA HIS A 47 32.23 -32.74 -18.93
C HIS A 47 33.46 -33.58 -18.54
N ARG A 48 33.62 -34.06 -17.31
CA ARG A 48 34.77 -34.89 -16.90
C ARG A 48 34.47 -36.40 -16.87
N GLY A 49 33.71 -36.87 -17.86
CA GLY A 49 33.34 -38.28 -18.03
C GLY A 49 34.18 -39.06 -19.04
N ALA A 50 35.25 -38.50 -19.61
CA ALA A 50 36.09 -39.19 -20.58
C ALA A 50 37.57 -38.76 -20.44
N GLY A 51 38.44 -39.70 -20.08
CA GLY A 51 39.90 -39.54 -20.07
C GLY A 51 40.54 -39.72 -18.69
N ASP A 52 41.33 -40.79 -18.56
CA ASP A 52 41.98 -41.33 -17.37
C ASP A 52 43.08 -40.47 -16.71
N ASP A 53 43.41 -40.84 -15.47
CA ASP A 53 44.74 -40.78 -14.83
C ASP A 53 45.30 -39.49 -14.19
N ALA A 54 44.47 -38.53 -13.79
CA ALA A 54 44.85 -37.45 -12.85
C ALA A 54 43.99 -37.41 -11.56
N GLN A 55 43.59 -38.59 -11.07
CA GLN A 55 42.28 -38.78 -10.44
C GLN A 55 42.20 -38.76 -8.90
N SER A 56 43.29 -38.51 -8.17
CA SER A 56 43.28 -38.58 -6.69
C SER A 56 43.30 -37.23 -5.96
N PHE A 57 44.01 -36.21 -6.47
CA PHE A 57 44.20 -34.94 -5.76
C PHE A 57 43.10 -33.91 -6.06
N LEU A 58 42.66 -33.81 -7.33
CA LEU A 58 41.57 -32.91 -7.75
C LEU A 58 40.16 -33.42 -7.37
N ASN A 59 40.02 -34.72 -7.09
CA ASN A 59 38.72 -35.34 -6.76
C ASN A 59 38.27 -35.08 -5.30
N ARG A 60 39.15 -34.55 -4.44
CA ARG A 60 38.83 -34.22 -3.03
C ARG A 60 38.31 -32.79 -2.85
N ASN A 61 38.92 -31.80 -3.51
CA ASN A 61 38.49 -30.40 -3.43
C ASN A 61 37.07 -30.20 -4.03
N HIS A 62 36.74 -30.94 -5.09
CA HIS A 62 35.41 -30.85 -5.69
C HIS A 62 34.27 -31.48 -4.86
N ARG A 63 34.56 -32.26 -3.80
CA ARG A 63 33.54 -32.91 -2.94
C ARG A 63 32.88 -31.94 -1.96
N ILE A 64 33.62 -31.01 -1.38
CA ILE A 64 33.02 -29.96 -0.51
C ILE A 64 32.23 -28.97 -1.36
N GLN A 65 32.68 -28.63 -2.56
CA GLN A 65 31.95 -27.72 -3.44
C GLN A 65 30.55 -28.25 -3.79
N VAL A 66 30.32 -29.57 -3.77
CA VAL A 66 28.97 -30.16 -3.93
C VAL A 66 28.06 -29.78 -2.77
N PHE A 67 28.62 -29.75 -1.57
CA PHE A 67 27.90 -29.49 -0.34
C PHE A 67 27.31 -28.07 -0.31
N TRP A 68 27.80 -27.17 -1.17
CA TRP A 68 27.26 -25.83 -1.35
C TRP A 68 25.91 -25.82 -2.09
N ALA A 69 25.56 -26.87 -2.85
CA ALA A 69 24.27 -26.93 -3.56
C ALA A 69 23.04 -26.84 -2.62
N PRO A 70 22.98 -27.59 -1.50
CA PRO A 70 21.97 -27.36 -0.45
C PRO A 70 21.92 -25.94 0.12
N PHE A 71 23.07 -25.28 0.28
CA PHE A 71 23.11 -23.87 0.70
C PHE A 71 22.49 -22.98 -0.37
N LEU A 72 22.78 -23.19 -1.65
CA LEU A 72 22.16 -22.41 -2.74
C LEU A 72 20.63 -22.54 -2.73
N LEU A 73 20.08 -23.71 -2.42
CA LEU A 73 18.62 -23.88 -2.20
C LEU A 73 18.12 -23.06 -1.01
N LEU A 74 18.85 -23.08 0.11
CA LEU A 74 18.53 -22.24 1.29
C LEU A 74 18.51 -20.75 0.93
N HIS A 75 19.45 -20.31 0.08
CA HIS A 75 19.53 -18.93 -0.41
C HIS A 75 18.36 -18.58 -1.34
N LEU A 76 17.98 -19.49 -2.25
CA LEU A 76 16.81 -19.33 -3.13
C LEU A 76 15.50 -19.23 -2.34
N GLY A 77 15.48 -19.76 -1.10
CA GLY A 77 14.41 -19.51 -0.14
C GLY A 77 14.19 -18.04 0.23
N GLY A 78 15.10 -17.14 -0.12
CA GLY A 78 14.93 -15.69 0.04
C GLY A 78 14.86 -15.23 1.50
N GLN A 79 14.87 -13.91 1.68
CA GLN A 79 14.76 -13.30 3.02
C GLN A 79 13.30 -13.15 3.45
N ASP A 80 13.06 -13.06 4.75
CA ASP A 80 11.69 -13.04 5.28
C ASP A 80 11.02 -11.67 5.14
N THR A 81 11.82 -10.62 5.09
CA THR A 81 11.37 -9.23 4.93
C THR A 81 11.00 -8.87 3.50
N ILE A 82 11.36 -9.70 2.51
CA ILE A 82 11.01 -9.50 1.10
C ILE A 82 10.83 -10.83 0.36
N THR A 83 9.61 -11.09 -0.09
CA THR A 83 9.26 -12.19 -1.01
C THR A 83 9.02 -11.68 -2.42
N ALA A 84 8.34 -10.55 -2.52
CA ALA A 84 7.89 -9.93 -3.76
C ALA A 84 8.31 -8.45 -3.77
N PHE A 85 9.04 -8.03 -4.80
CA PHE A 85 9.40 -6.61 -4.94
C PHE A 85 8.18 -5.79 -5.39
N SER A 86 7.34 -6.39 -6.23
CA SER A 86 6.08 -5.85 -6.72
C SER A 86 4.94 -6.85 -6.46
N ILE A 87 3.68 -6.40 -6.48
CA ILE A 87 2.55 -7.34 -6.28
C ILE A 87 2.45 -8.31 -7.45
N GLU A 88 2.85 -7.85 -8.64
CA GLU A 88 2.92 -8.63 -9.86
C GLU A 88 3.82 -9.87 -9.72
N ASP A 89 4.88 -9.81 -8.90
CA ASP A 89 5.73 -10.97 -8.61
C ASP A 89 4.97 -12.07 -7.84
N SER A 90 4.06 -11.69 -6.95
CA SER A 90 3.22 -12.62 -6.18
C SER A 90 2.21 -13.35 -7.07
N GLU A 91 1.70 -12.69 -8.13
CA GLU A 91 0.81 -13.34 -9.09
C GLU A 91 1.50 -14.45 -9.90
N LEU A 92 2.83 -14.35 -10.06
CA LEU A 92 3.64 -15.35 -10.76
C LEU A 92 4.06 -16.54 -9.86
N TRP A 93 3.40 -16.78 -8.73
CA TRP A 93 3.77 -17.84 -7.79
C TRP A 93 3.88 -19.25 -8.43
N LYS A 94 3.08 -19.56 -9.46
CA LYS A 94 3.18 -20.84 -10.20
C LYS A 94 4.54 -21.00 -10.90
N ARG A 95 5.10 -19.90 -11.43
CA ARG A 95 6.46 -19.89 -12.01
C ARG A 95 7.51 -20.13 -10.93
N HIS A 96 7.35 -19.52 -9.76
CA HIS A 96 8.21 -19.78 -8.61
C HIS A 96 8.12 -21.23 -8.11
N LEU A 97 6.95 -21.85 -8.16
CA LEU A 97 6.78 -23.28 -7.85
C LEU A 97 7.52 -24.18 -8.84
N LEU A 98 7.41 -23.92 -10.15
CA LEU A 98 8.18 -24.65 -11.16
C LEU A 98 9.70 -24.45 -10.98
N SER A 99 10.13 -23.23 -10.64
CA SER A 99 11.51 -22.93 -10.30
C SER A 99 11.96 -23.74 -9.07
N LEU A 100 11.18 -23.79 -8.00
CA LEU A 100 11.46 -24.60 -6.82
C LEU A 100 11.71 -26.07 -7.21
N LEU A 101 10.78 -26.67 -7.96
CA LEU A 101 10.88 -28.09 -8.36
C LEU A 101 12.13 -28.35 -9.22
N SER A 102 12.38 -27.51 -10.23
CA SER A 102 13.53 -27.66 -11.12
C SER A 102 14.87 -27.44 -10.42
N GLN A 103 14.98 -26.44 -9.54
CA GLN A 103 16.22 -26.18 -8.79
C GLN A 103 16.49 -27.27 -7.75
N VAL A 104 15.46 -27.77 -7.06
CA VAL A 104 15.61 -28.91 -6.14
C VAL A 104 16.06 -30.15 -6.91
N ALA A 105 15.44 -30.46 -8.04
CA ALA A 105 15.84 -31.59 -8.90
C ALA A 105 17.29 -31.44 -9.38
N LEU A 106 17.69 -30.25 -9.83
CA LEU A 106 19.07 -29.98 -10.26
C LEU A 106 20.07 -30.13 -9.12
N ALA A 107 19.78 -29.59 -7.94
CA ALA A 107 20.65 -29.70 -6.77
C ALA A 107 20.81 -31.17 -6.32
N VAL A 108 19.72 -31.94 -6.29
CA VAL A 108 19.76 -33.38 -5.98
C VAL A 108 20.52 -34.14 -7.06
N TYR A 109 20.34 -33.82 -8.35
CA TYR A 109 21.10 -34.43 -9.44
C TYR A 109 22.61 -34.20 -9.30
N VAL A 110 23.02 -32.94 -9.11
CA VAL A 110 24.43 -32.54 -8.94
C VAL A 110 25.05 -33.21 -7.70
N PHE A 111 24.25 -33.36 -6.64
CA PHE A 111 24.67 -34.01 -5.40
C PHE A 111 24.79 -35.53 -5.53
N SER A 112 23.79 -36.20 -6.10
CA SER A 112 23.81 -37.66 -6.29
C SER A 112 24.89 -38.09 -7.28
N LYS A 113 25.10 -37.34 -8.36
CA LYS A 113 26.15 -37.63 -9.35
C LYS A 113 27.55 -37.56 -8.77
N SER A 114 27.77 -36.78 -7.72
CA SER A 114 29.10 -36.62 -7.13
C SER A 114 29.52 -37.78 -6.21
N ARG A 115 28.63 -38.73 -5.93
CA ARG A 115 28.86 -39.85 -4.99
C ARG A 115 29.56 -39.39 -3.70
N PRO A 116 28.93 -38.50 -2.91
CA PRO A 116 29.55 -37.92 -1.73
C PRO A 116 29.83 -39.01 -0.69
N GLY A 117 30.94 -38.87 0.04
CA GLY A 117 31.22 -39.72 1.20
C GLY A 117 30.20 -39.50 2.32
N ALA A 118 30.07 -40.48 3.22
CA ALA A 118 29.16 -40.41 4.37
C ALA A 118 29.37 -39.14 5.22
N ASP A 119 30.60 -38.64 5.27
CA ASP A 119 31.00 -37.41 5.98
C ASP A 119 30.34 -36.14 5.45
N ILE A 120 29.99 -36.10 4.15
CA ILE A 120 29.27 -34.98 3.53
C ILE A 120 27.78 -35.30 3.38
N LEU A 121 27.43 -36.57 3.19
CA LEU A 121 26.05 -37.03 3.00
C LEU A 121 25.16 -36.67 4.20
N TYR A 122 25.57 -37.00 5.43
CA TYR A 122 24.72 -36.75 6.60
C TYR A 122 24.44 -35.25 6.83
N PRO A 123 25.45 -34.35 6.87
CA PRO A 123 25.18 -32.91 6.94
C PRO A 123 24.32 -32.39 5.77
N ALA A 124 24.50 -32.95 4.56
CA ALA A 124 23.78 -32.50 3.37
C ALA A 124 22.29 -32.80 3.43
N VAL A 125 21.87 -33.94 3.99
CA VAL A 125 20.46 -34.29 4.14
C VAL A 125 19.72 -33.23 4.99
N PHE A 126 20.32 -32.83 6.11
CA PHE A 126 19.76 -31.77 6.95
C PHE A 126 19.75 -30.40 6.24
N MET A 127 20.79 -30.08 5.46
CA MET A 127 20.80 -28.84 4.68
C MET A 127 19.78 -28.85 3.53
N PHE A 128 19.57 -29.98 2.86
CA PHE A 128 18.53 -30.14 1.85
C PHE A 128 17.14 -29.97 2.46
N LEU A 129 16.88 -30.57 3.61
CA LEU A 129 15.63 -30.39 4.34
C LEU A 129 15.38 -28.90 4.64
N SER A 130 16.39 -28.20 5.18
CA SER A 130 16.30 -26.77 5.50
C SER A 130 16.06 -25.92 4.23
N GLY A 131 16.81 -26.19 3.15
CA GLY A 131 16.70 -25.48 1.88
C GLY A 131 15.36 -25.66 1.19
N ILE A 132 14.84 -26.90 1.13
CA ILE A 132 13.54 -27.21 0.53
C ILE A 132 12.42 -26.54 1.34
N LEU A 133 12.46 -26.62 2.68
CA LEU A 133 11.46 -25.98 3.54
C LEU A 133 11.45 -24.47 3.34
N LYS A 134 12.61 -23.79 3.37
CA LYS A 134 12.67 -22.33 3.17
C LYS A 134 12.21 -21.88 1.78
N TYR A 135 12.54 -22.64 0.74
CA TYR A 135 12.12 -22.31 -0.61
C TYR A 135 10.64 -22.63 -0.84
N GLY A 136 10.12 -23.68 -0.21
CA GLY A 136 8.69 -23.95 -0.09
C GLY A 136 7.94 -22.82 0.63
N GLU A 137 8.43 -22.36 1.77
CA GLU A 137 7.86 -21.23 2.53
C GLU A 137 7.74 -19.97 1.67
N ARG A 138 8.79 -19.62 0.90
CA ARG A 138 8.76 -18.46 -0.01
C ARG A 138 7.65 -18.62 -1.06
N THR A 139 7.56 -19.79 -1.68
CA THR A 139 6.57 -20.08 -2.71
C THR A 139 5.15 -20.04 -2.14
N TRP A 140 4.96 -20.58 -0.94
CA TRP A 140 3.67 -20.51 -0.23
C TRP A 140 3.32 -19.07 0.15
N ALA A 141 4.28 -18.27 0.62
CA ALA A 141 4.06 -16.86 0.92
C ALA A 141 3.62 -16.08 -0.33
N LEU A 142 4.27 -16.28 -1.47
CA LEU A 142 3.86 -15.68 -2.75
C LEU A 142 2.44 -16.09 -3.14
N LYS A 143 2.11 -17.38 -2.99
CA LYS A 143 0.75 -17.88 -3.22
C LYS A 143 -0.27 -17.17 -2.32
N CYS A 144 0.00 -17.05 -1.02
CA CYS A 144 -0.89 -16.36 -0.08
C CYS A 144 -1.02 -14.85 -0.36
N ALA A 145 0.03 -14.23 -0.91
CA ALA A 145 0.07 -12.80 -1.22
C ALA A 145 -0.60 -12.43 -2.56
N SER A 146 -0.77 -13.39 -3.47
CA SER A 146 -1.53 -13.21 -4.72
C SER A 146 -2.97 -12.80 -4.41
N MET A 147 -3.46 -11.77 -5.11
CA MET A 147 -4.78 -11.19 -4.90
C MET A 147 -5.89 -12.22 -5.07
N ASP A 148 -5.77 -13.13 -6.04
CA ASP A 148 -6.77 -14.17 -6.30
C ASP A 148 -6.87 -15.17 -5.14
N ASN A 149 -5.72 -15.64 -4.63
CA ASN A 149 -5.71 -16.56 -3.48
C ASN A 149 -6.14 -15.85 -2.19
N LEU A 150 -5.74 -14.59 -2.02
CA LEU A 150 -6.13 -13.77 -0.88
C LEU A 150 -7.66 -13.56 -0.87
N ARG A 151 -8.23 -13.30 -2.04
CA ARG A 151 -9.68 -13.20 -2.24
C ARG A 151 -10.37 -14.53 -1.98
N SER A 152 -9.93 -15.62 -2.62
CA SER A 152 -10.55 -16.95 -2.46
C SER A 152 -10.50 -17.45 -1.03
N GLY A 153 -9.46 -17.11 -0.27
CA GLY A 153 -9.35 -17.45 1.15
C GLY A 153 -10.25 -16.64 2.09
N MET A 154 -10.91 -15.57 1.59
CA MET A 154 -11.82 -14.71 2.36
C MET A 154 -13.26 -14.73 1.87
N VAL A 155 -13.52 -15.27 0.67
CA VAL A 155 -14.88 -15.45 0.16
C VAL A 155 -15.59 -16.49 1.04
N THR A 156 -16.71 -16.10 1.64
CA THR A 156 -17.57 -17.01 2.38
C THR A 156 -18.32 -17.94 1.41
N THR A 157 -18.78 -19.08 1.90
CA THR A 157 -19.66 -19.96 1.12
C THR A 157 -20.87 -19.18 0.60
N PRO A 158 -21.31 -19.40 -0.65
CA PRO A 158 -22.50 -18.74 -1.18
C PRO A 158 -23.68 -18.95 -0.24
N ASP A 159 -24.21 -17.85 0.27
CA ASP A 159 -25.39 -17.84 1.13
C ASP A 159 -26.57 -17.32 0.29
N PRO A 160 -27.56 -18.18 -0.05
CA PRO A 160 -28.76 -17.74 -0.77
C PRO A 160 -29.66 -16.83 0.10
N GLY A 161 -29.35 -16.66 1.38
CA GLY A 161 -30.18 -16.00 2.35
C GLY A 161 -31.38 -16.87 2.76
N PRO A 162 -32.37 -16.28 3.46
CA PRO A 162 -33.60 -16.95 3.81
C PRO A 162 -34.33 -17.45 2.56
N ASN A 163 -34.95 -18.62 2.63
CA ASN A 163 -35.74 -19.16 1.53
C ASN A 163 -36.97 -18.25 1.29
N TYR A 164 -36.88 -17.41 0.26
CA TYR A 164 -37.92 -16.45 -0.10
C TYR A 164 -39.26 -17.13 -0.41
N ALA A 165 -39.25 -18.24 -1.13
CA ALA A 165 -40.49 -18.96 -1.47
C ALA A 165 -41.20 -19.44 -0.20
N LYS A 166 -40.46 -20.05 0.73
CA LYS A 166 -41.00 -20.49 2.02
C LYS A 166 -41.51 -19.31 2.86
N PHE A 167 -40.77 -18.20 2.89
CA PHE A 167 -41.19 -17.00 3.59
C PHE A 167 -42.51 -16.42 3.03
N MET A 168 -42.64 -16.38 1.70
CA MET A 168 -43.84 -15.89 1.03
C MET A 168 -45.04 -16.83 1.20
N GLU A 169 -44.81 -18.14 1.23
CA GLU A 169 -45.85 -19.12 1.58
C GLU A 169 -46.35 -18.90 3.00
N GLU A 170 -45.45 -18.78 3.99
CA GLU A 170 -45.81 -18.54 5.39
C GLU A 170 -46.56 -17.21 5.56
N TYR A 171 -46.10 -16.15 4.89
CA TYR A 171 -46.77 -14.85 4.88
C TYR A 171 -48.20 -14.95 4.30
N ARG A 172 -48.34 -15.67 3.18
CA ARG A 172 -49.64 -15.89 2.52
C ARG A 172 -50.59 -16.70 3.39
N PHE A 173 -50.15 -17.82 3.96
CA PHE A 173 -50.97 -18.64 4.86
C PHE A 173 -51.44 -17.84 6.08
N THR A 174 -50.56 -17.02 6.63
CA THR A 174 -50.89 -16.16 7.78
C THR A 174 -51.99 -15.15 7.44
N ARG A 175 -51.93 -14.54 6.25
CA ARG A 175 -53.01 -13.67 5.76
C ARG A 175 -54.30 -14.41 5.47
N GLU A 176 -54.24 -15.59 4.85
CA GLU A 176 -55.40 -16.42 4.57
C GLU A 176 -56.08 -16.91 5.86
N ALA A 177 -55.32 -17.13 6.95
CA ALA A 177 -55.83 -17.46 8.27
C ALA A 177 -56.48 -16.27 9.02
N GLY A 178 -56.59 -15.09 8.40
CA GLY A 178 -57.20 -13.90 8.99
C GLY A 178 -56.30 -13.16 10.00
N LEU A 179 -55.02 -13.50 10.10
CA LEU A 179 -54.06 -12.84 10.99
C LEU A 179 -53.43 -11.61 10.31
N GLN A 180 -53.28 -10.51 11.05
CA GLN A 180 -52.52 -9.35 10.57
C GLN A 180 -51.02 -9.64 10.64
N ALA A 181 -50.42 -9.90 9.48
CA ALA A 181 -48.97 -10.03 9.31
C ALA A 181 -48.38 -8.81 8.60
N GLU A 182 -47.38 -8.18 9.22
CA GLU A 182 -46.58 -7.12 8.63
C GLU A 182 -45.16 -7.63 8.35
N ILE A 183 -44.64 -7.33 7.16
CA ILE A 183 -43.25 -7.62 6.82
C ILE A 183 -42.40 -6.49 7.39
N ILE A 184 -41.64 -6.80 8.43
CA ILE A 184 -40.68 -5.87 9.00
C ILE A 184 -39.31 -6.25 8.46
N ILE A 185 -38.78 -5.40 7.60
CA ILE A 185 -37.35 -5.44 7.27
C ILE A 185 -36.65 -4.95 8.53
N GLU A 186 -35.85 -5.81 9.16
CA GLU A 186 -35.07 -5.43 10.35
C GLU A 186 -34.09 -4.34 9.90
N PRO A 187 -34.36 -3.05 10.22
CA PRO A 187 -33.52 -1.97 9.73
C PRO A 187 -32.18 -2.09 10.43
N GLU A 188 -31.14 -1.54 9.82
CA GLU A 188 -29.83 -1.37 10.45
C GLU A 188 -30.06 -0.83 11.87
N ARG A 189 -29.76 -1.66 12.90
CA ARG A 189 -29.97 -1.27 14.29
C ARG A 189 -29.01 -0.12 14.53
N ARG A 190 -29.54 1.11 14.48
CA ARG A 190 -28.81 2.32 14.80
C ARG A 190 -28.06 2.03 16.09
N ALA A 191 -26.74 2.13 16.09
CA ALA A 191 -26.07 2.44 17.33
C ALA A 191 -26.76 3.72 17.80
N GLY A 192 -27.54 3.62 18.89
CA GLY A 192 -28.13 4.77 19.55
C GLY A 192 -27.00 5.62 20.09
N VAL A 193 -26.32 6.35 19.22
CA VAL A 193 -25.50 7.49 19.61
C VAL A 193 -26.48 8.65 19.64
N THR A 194 -27.42 8.59 20.59
CA THR A 194 -28.16 9.76 21.07
C THR A 194 -27.10 10.65 21.69
N ALA A 195 -26.44 11.47 20.87
CA ALA A 195 -25.30 12.33 21.20
C ALA A 195 -25.10 12.54 22.71
N PRO A 196 -24.46 11.60 23.44
CA PRO A 196 -23.78 12.00 24.64
C PRO A 196 -22.58 12.78 24.13
N ALA A 197 -22.09 13.76 24.87
CA ALA A 197 -20.85 14.43 24.52
C ALA A 197 -19.79 13.36 24.19
N ILE A 198 -19.44 13.21 22.91
CA ILE A 198 -18.39 12.28 22.48
C ILE A 198 -17.10 12.91 23.01
N THR A 199 -16.71 12.53 24.21
CA THR A 199 -15.44 12.95 24.80
C THR A 199 -14.35 12.20 24.07
N GLU A 200 -13.43 12.95 23.47
CA GLU A 200 -12.26 12.35 22.84
C GLU A 200 -11.38 11.74 23.94
N GLU A 201 -11.07 10.45 23.81
CA GLU A 201 -10.32 9.70 24.82
C GLU A 201 -8.92 9.39 24.35
N THR A 202 -7.93 9.62 25.22
CA THR A 202 -6.55 9.21 24.95
C THR A 202 -6.36 7.74 25.30
N VAL A 203 -6.31 6.91 24.26
CA VAL A 203 -6.16 5.46 24.40
C VAL A 203 -4.69 5.02 24.56
N PRO A 204 -4.35 4.05 25.43
CA PRO A 204 -2.98 3.52 25.53
C PRO A 204 -2.48 2.83 24.25
N TYR A 205 -1.18 2.93 23.95
CA TYR A 205 -0.57 2.34 22.74
C TYR A 205 -0.82 0.83 22.57
N ALA A 206 -0.91 0.08 23.68
CA ALA A 206 -1.22 -1.35 23.64
C ALA A 206 -2.61 -1.62 23.04
N THR A 207 -3.60 -0.81 23.42
CA THR A 207 -4.96 -0.89 22.89
C THR A 207 -5.00 -0.46 21.43
N VAL A 208 -4.26 0.59 21.04
CA VAL A 208 -4.10 1.00 19.62
C VAL A 208 -3.59 -0.15 18.75
N ILE A 209 -2.58 -0.90 19.21
CA ILE A 209 -2.06 -2.08 18.47
C ILE A 209 -3.14 -3.18 18.37
N THR A 210 -3.90 -3.39 19.46
CA THR A 210 -4.93 -4.43 19.53
C THR A 210 -6.09 -4.12 18.59
N GLU A 211 -6.59 -2.88 18.61
CA GLU A 211 -7.66 -2.40 17.74
C GLU A 211 -7.25 -2.45 16.27
N ALA A 212 -6.05 -1.94 15.92
CA ALA A 212 -5.53 -2.02 14.57
C ALA A 212 -5.44 -3.46 14.05
N ARG A 213 -5.08 -4.41 14.92
CA ARG A 213 -5.05 -5.82 14.53
C ARG A 213 -6.45 -6.39 14.31
N CYS A 214 -7.41 -6.05 15.17
CA CYS A 214 -8.80 -6.46 15.04
C CYS A 214 -9.39 -5.96 13.71
N PHE A 215 -9.23 -4.66 13.45
CA PHE A 215 -9.67 -4.03 12.22
C PHE A 215 -8.99 -4.61 10.98
N PHE A 216 -7.67 -4.86 11.03
CA PHE A 216 -6.95 -5.42 9.89
C PHE A 216 -7.58 -6.73 9.38
N VAL A 217 -8.11 -7.59 10.26
CA VAL A 217 -8.73 -8.87 9.85
C VAL A 217 -9.95 -8.63 8.95
N THR A 218 -10.71 -7.57 9.23
CA THR A 218 -11.88 -7.16 8.46
C THR A 218 -11.50 -6.33 7.24
N PHE A 219 -10.71 -5.26 7.42
CA PHE A 219 -10.44 -4.27 6.38
C PHE A 219 -9.41 -4.68 5.35
N LYS A 220 -8.62 -5.75 5.57
CA LYS A 220 -7.81 -6.34 4.49
C LYS A 220 -8.65 -6.82 3.29
N ARG A 221 -9.95 -7.09 3.50
CA ARG A 221 -10.93 -7.44 2.46
C ARG A 221 -11.07 -6.34 1.41
N LEU A 222 -10.83 -5.09 1.79
CA LEU A 222 -10.88 -3.95 0.89
C LEU A 222 -9.90 -4.09 -0.28
N PHE A 223 -8.69 -4.61 -0.02
CA PHE A 223 -7.66 -4.76 -1.06
C PHE A 223 -8.04 -5.75 -2.17
N VAL A 224 -8.93 -6.69 -1.87
CA VAL A 224 -9.42 -7.72 -2.80
C VAL A 224 -10.86 -7.49 -3.27
N ASN A 225 -11.37 -6.27 -3.10
CA ASN A 225 -12.72 -5.85 -3.52
C ASN A 225 -13.85 -6.72 -2.93
N LEU A 226 -13.68 -7.19 -1.70
CA LEU A 226 -14.75 -7.89 -0.97
C LEU A 226 -15.62 -6.90 -0.19
N ILE A 227 -16.90 -7.28 -0.05
CA ILE A 227 -17.92 -6.47 0.61
C ILE A 227 -17.74 -6.53 2.13
N LEU A 228 -18.03 -5.42 2.80
CA LEU A 228 -18.07 -5.30 4.26
C LEU A 228 -19.53 -5.29 4.77
N SER A 229 -19.73 -5.80 5.98
CA SER A 229 -21.05 -5.82 6.61
C SER A 229 -21.38 -4.49 7.30
N PHE A 230 -22.67 -4.23 7.54
CA PHE A 230 -23.11 -3.07 8.34
C PHE A 230 -22.62 -3.15 9.81
N GLN A 231 -22.39 -4.36 10.35
CA GLN A 231 -21.85 -4.54 11.69
C GLN A 231 -20.40 -4.07 11.77
N ASP A 232 -19.58 -4.45 10.77
CA ASP A 232 -18.20 -3.99 10.64
C ASP A 232 -18.13 -2.46 10.56
N ARG A 233 -19.05 -1.86 9.78
CA ARG A 233 -19.20 -0.41 9.65
C ARG A 233 -19.50 0.25 10.98
N THR A 234 -20.57 -0.19 11.65
CA THR A 234 -21.06 0.41 12.90
C THR A 234 -20.01 0.32 14.00
N MET A 235 -19.34 -0.83 14.13
CA MET A 235 -18.30 -1.04 15.15
C MET A 235 -17.09 -0.15 14.88
N SER A 236 -16.61 -0.10 13.64
CA SER A 236 -15.48 0.74 13.27
C SER A 236 -15.79 2.23 13.44
N GLN A 237 -16.95 2.67 12.97
CA GLN A 237 -17.35 4.07 13.04
C GLN A 237 -17.48 4.53 14.50
N ALA A 238 -18.11 3.75 15.36
CA ALA A 238 -18.26 4.08 16.78
C ALA A 238 -16.90 4.26 17.48
N THR A 239 -15.91 3.43 17.15
CA THR A 239 -14.54 3.60 17.67
C THR A 239 -13.88 4.86 17.11
N PHE A 240 -13.87 5.05 15.79
CA PHE A 240 -13.18 6.18 15.15
C PHE A 240 -13.77 7.55 15.52
N LEU A 241 -15.07 7.63 15.83
CA LEU A 241 -15.67 8.87 16.31
C LEU A 241 -15.15 9.30 17.70
N ARG A 242 -14.67 8.36 18.53
CA ARG A 242 -14.14 8.63 19.89
C ARG A 242 -12.64 8.90 19.93
N LEU A 243 -11.91 8.52 18.88
CA LEU A 243 -10.46 8.64 18.82
C LEU A 243 -10.00 10.08 18.53
N MET A 244 -8.84 10.42 19.09
CA MET A 244 -8.05 11.57 18.67
C MET A 244 -7.52 11.35 17.24
N PRO A 245 -7.34 12.41 16.42
CA PRO A 245 -6.84 12.30 15.05
C PRO A 245 -5.54 11.49 14.97
N GLU A 246 -4.56 11.77 15.83
CA GLU A 246 -3.25 11.13 15.83
C GLU A 246 -3.36 9.62 16.06
N GLN A 247 -4.30 9.20 16.91
CA GLN A 247 -4.53 7.80 17.23
C GLN A 247 -5.24 7.07 16.09
N ALA A 248 -6.23 7.71 15.46
CA ALA A 248 -6.90 7.19 14.29
C ALA A 248 -5.93 6.97 13.13
N TYR A 249 -5.06 7.95 12.83
CA TYR A 249 -3.99 7.77 11.86
C TYR A 249 -3.04 6.66 12.27
N LYS A 250 -2.72 6.51 13.57
CA LYS A 250 -1.83 5.46 14.03
C LYS A 250 -2.39 4.05 13.84
N ILE A 251 -3.68 3.87 14.05
CA ILE A 251 -4.37 2.60 13.76
C ILE A 251 -4.22 2.26 12.28
N ILE A 252 -4.55 3.20 11.38
CA ILE A 252 -4.44 3.02 9.93
C ILE A 252 -3.00 2.74 9.51
N GLU A 253 -2.01 3.45 10.08
CA GLU A 253 -0.59 3.20 9.82
C GLU A 253 -0.18 1.75 10.14
N ILE A 254 -0.68 1.20 11.25
CA ILE A 254 -0.41 -0.18 11.66
C ILE A 254 -1.11 -1.15 10.70
N GLU A 255 -2.37 -0.92 10.34
CA GLU A 255 -3.12 -1.76 9.40
C GLU A 255 -2.46 -1.83 8.02
N LEU A 256 -2.08 -0.69 7.44
CA LEU A 256 -1.38 -0.63 6.16
C LEU A 256 0.00 -1.30 6.25
N SER A 257 0.68 -1.20 7.39
CA SER A 257 1.93 -1.94 7.62
C SER A 257 1.71 -3.46 7.70
N LEU A 258 0.63 -3.92 8.33
CA LEU A 258 0.26 -5.34 8.38
C LEU A 258 -0.12 -5.86 6.98
N MET A 259 -0.75 -5.01 6.17
CA MET A 259 -1.07 -5.34 4.78
C MET A 259 0.20 -5.44 3.94
N TYR A 260 1.13 -4.48 4.06
CA TYR A 260 2.43 -4.57 3.42
C TYR A 260 3.15 -5.87 3.79
N ASP A 261 3.21 -6.20 5.07
CA ASP A 261 3.88 -7.42 5.55
C ASP A 261 3.18 -8.67 4.95
N THR A 262 1.87 -8.64 4.72
CA THR A 262 1.10 -9.73 4.08
C THR A 262 1.42 -9.89 2.58
N LEU A 263 1.60 -8.78 1.86
CA LEU A 263 1.77 -8.77 0.39
C LEU A 263 3.22 -8.93 -0.08
N HIS A 264 4.16 -8.35 0.66
CA HIS A 264 5.56 -8.24 0.22
C HIS A 264 6.54 -9.07 1.04
N SER A 265 6.09 -9.75 2.10
CA SER A 265 6.95 -10.50 3.01
C SER A 265 6.41 -11.90 3.29
N LYS A 266 7.19 -12.73 4.00
CA LYS A 266 6.73 -14.06 4.42
C LYS A 266 5.77 -14.04 5.62
N ALA A 267 5.37 -12.87 6.13
CA ALA A 267 4.58 -12.74 7.36
C ALA A 267 3.26 -13.53 7.33
N ALA A 268 2.61 -13.62 6.16
CA ALA A 268 1.38 -14.39 5.97
C ALA A 268 1.52 -15.88 6.32
N VAL A 269 2.73 -16.45 6.16
CA VAL A 269 3.04 -17.85 6.46
C VAL A 269 3.75 -17.97 7.81
N ILE A 270 4.74 -17.12 8.09
CA ILE A 270 5.58 -17.19 9.29
C ILE A 270 4.77 -17.12 10.60
N HIS A 271 3.72 -16.30 10.64
CA HIS A 271 2.93 -16.13 11.86
C HIS A 271 1.89 -17.22 12.11
N THR A 272 1.70 -18.15 11.15
CA THR A 272 0.88 -19.36 11.31
C THR A 272 1.60 -20.41 12.16
N TRP A 273 0.88 -21.42 12.66
CA TRP A 273 1.49 -22.49 13.45
C TRP A 273 2.45 -23.36 12.63
N TYR A 274 2.13 -23.64 11.36
CA TYR A 274 3.03 -24.36 10.44
C TYR A 274 4.32 -23.57 10.17
N GLY A 275 4.22 -22.25 9.98
CA GLY A 275 5.39 -21.40 9.78
C GLY A 275 6.33 -21.40 10.99
N ARG A 276 5.77 -21.32 12.21
CA ARG A 276 6.57 -21.44 13.45
C ARG A 276 7.25 -22.80 13.56
N LEU A 277 6.56 -23.88 13.20
CA LEU A 277 7.13 -25.23 13.18
C LEU A 277 8.28 -25.33 12.17
N PHE A 278 8.09 -24.87 10.94
CA PHE A 278 9.14 -24.87 9.92
C PHE A 278 10.37 -24.08 10.34
N ARG A 279 10.20 -22.99 11.11
CA ARG A 279 11.33 -22.23 11.68
C ARG A 279 12.12 -23.02 12.72
N CYS A 280 11.44 -23.73 13.61
CA CYS A 280 12.12 -24.63 14.54
C CYS A 280 12.87 -25.75 13.80
N VAL A 281 12.23 -26.36 12.79
CA VAL A 281 12.84 -27.44 11.99
C VAL A 281 14.06 -26.94 11.22
N THR A 282 13.97 -25.81 10.52
CA THR A 282 15.08 -25.24 9.74
C THR A 282 16.26 -24.84 10.62
N LEU A 283 16.02 -24.23 11.78
CA LEU A 283 17.07 -23.89 12.74
C LEU A 283 17.77 -25.14 13.30
N VAL A 284 17.00 -26.11 13.81
CA VAL A 284 17.55 -27.35 14.38
C VAL A 284 18.29 -28.15 13.32
N SER A 285 17.75 -28.23 12.11
CA SER A 285 18.37 -28.92 10.98
C SER A 285 19.71 -28.27 10.59
N THR A 286 19.75 -26.94 10.48
CA THR A 286 20.98 -26.20 10.14
C THR A 286 22.04 -26.32 11.24
N MET A 287 21.63 -26.26 12.51
CA MET A 287 22.51 -26.49 13.67
C MET A 287 23.10 -27.90 13.66
N THR A 288 22.25 -28.91 13.43
CA THR A 288 22.65 -30.32 13.37
C THR A 288 23.63 -30.55 12.22
N ALA A 289 23.36 -29.99 11.03
CA ALA A 289 24.27 -30.05 9.89
C ALA A 289 25.64 -29.43 10.21
N CYS A 290 25.67 -28.27 10.87
CA CYS A 290 26.91 -27.59 11.26
C CYS A 290 27.74 -28.42 12.23
N VAL A 291 27.10 -28.98 13.26
CA VAL A 291 27.77 -29.85 14.25
C VAL A 291 28.28 -31.13 13.58
N LEU A 292 27.46 -31.81 12.79
CA LEU A 292 27.85 -33.04 12.08
C LEU A 292 29.03 -32.79 11.13
N PHE A 293 28.98 -31.71 10.35
CA PHE A 293 30.09 -31.35 9.45
C PHE A 293 31.40 -31.16 10.23
N ASN A 294 31.37 -30.42 11.33
CA ASN A 294 32.56 -30.15 12.14
C ASN A 294 33.09 -31.39 12.89
N VAL A 295 32.20 -32.26 13.40
CA VAL A 295 32.59 -33.50 14.08
C VAL A 295 33.21 -34.49 13.09
N LEU A 296 32.55 -34.71 11.94
CA LEU A 296 33.02 -35.64 10.90
C LEU A 296 34.31 -35.12 10.24
N HIS A 297 34.48 -33.81 10.11
CA HIS A 297 35.72 -33.19 9.63
C HIS A 297 36.89 -33.36 10.61
N LYS A 298 36.68 -33.11 11.92
CA LYS A 298 37.72 -33.29 12.94
C LYS A 298 38.26 -34.72 12.99
N GLY A 299 37.40 -35.72 12.77
CA GLY A 299 37.80 -37.13 12.69
C GLY A 299 38.68 -37.50 11.50
N ARG A 300 38.80 -36.64 10.48
CA ARG A 300 39.51 -36.92 9.20
C ARG A 300 40.41 -35.76 8.75
N ARG A 301 41.13 -35.14 9.70
CA ARG A 301 42.01 -33.93 9.61
C ARG A 301 42.94 -33.73 8.39
N ARG A 302 43.03 -34.65 7.42
CA ARG A 302 43.93 -34.59 6.23
C ARG A 302 43.24 -34.69 4.86
N SER A 303 41.91 -34.51 4.76
CA SER A 303 41.18 -34.86 3.52
C SER A 303 40.70 -33.69 2.64
N TYR A 304 40.74 -32.44 3.11
CA TYR A 304 40.07 -31.31 2.44
C TYR A 304 40.90 -30.03 2.47
N ASP A 305 40.74 -29.18 1.46
CA ASP A 305 41.39 -27.87 1.40
C ASP A 305 40.88 -26.94 2.51
N GLY A 306 41.80 -26.20 3.14
CA GLY A 306 41.49 -25.31 4.27
C GLY A 306 40.56 -24.16 3.88
N ILE A 307 40.66 -23.70 2.63
CA ILE A 307 39.83 -22.63 2.08
C ILE A 307 38.36 -23.09 1.95
N ASP A 308 38.11 -24.27 1.40
CA ASP A 308 36.75 -24.81 1.24
C ASP A 308 36.06 -25.06 2.59
N VAL A 309 36.82 -25.49 3.61
CA VAL A 309 36.33 -25.65 4.98
C VAL A 309 35.99 -24.29 5.60
N LEU A 310 36.84 -23.28 5.41
CA LEU A 310 36.58 -21.92 5.85
C LEU A 310 35.30 -21.36 5.20
N ILE A 311 35.14 -21.49 3.89
CA ILE A 311 33.94 -21.06 3.15
C ILE A 311 32.70 -21.76 3.71
N THR A 312 32.76 -23.07 3.93
CA THR A 312 31.62 -23.85 4.44
C THR A 312 31.22 -23.41 5.86
N ASN A 313 32.18 -23.14 6.74
CA ASN A 313 31.91 -22.61 8.07
C ASN A 313 31.34 -21.19 8.03
N LEU A 314 31.79 -20.34 7.10
CA LEU A 314 31.20 -19.01 6.87
C LEU A 314 29.75 -19.12 6.36
N LEU A 315 29.44 -20.07 5.47
CA LEU A 315 28.08 -20.34 5.00
C LEU A 315 27.16 -20.78 6.15
N PHE A 316 27.63 -21.66 7.04
CA PHE A 316 26.89 -22.03 8.24
C PHE A 316 26.67 -20.86 9.19
N GLY A 317 27.72 -20.10 9.51
CA GLY A 317 27.64 -18.91 10.37
C GLY A 317 26.64 -17.89 9.83
N GLY A 318 26.70 -17.60 8.52
CA GLY A 318 25.76 -16.72 7.83
C GLY A 318 24.31 -17.24 7.89
N ALA A 319 24.09 -18.53 7.60
CA ALA A 319 22.76 -19.13 7.64
C ALA A 319 22.14 -19.05 9.04
N LEU A 320 22.90 -19.40 10.08
CA LEU A 320 22.45 -19.36 11.47
C LEU A 320 22.18 -17.93 11.96
N CYS A 321 23.05 -16.98 11.60
CA CYS A 321 22.86 -15.57 11.92
C CYS A 321 21.56 -15.03 11.30
N LEU A 322 21.27 -15.39 10.04
CA LEU A 322 20.04 -15.00 9.36
C LEU A 322 18.80 -15.64 10.00
N GLU A 323 18.85 -16.93 10.41
CA GLU A 323 17.74 -17.57 11.13
C GLU A 323 17.46 -16.92 12.48
N LEU A 324 18.49 -16.67 13.28
CA LEU A 324 18.35 -16.04 14.60
C LEU A 324 17.80 -14.62 14.47
N SER A 325 18.28 -13.86 13.47
CA SER A 325 17.78 -12.52 13.16
C SER A 325 16.31 -12.54 12.74
N ALA A 326 15.91 -13.49 11.90
CA ALA A 326 14.52 -13.69 11.48
C ALA A 326 13.59 -14.02 12.66
N ILE A 327 14.01 -14.93 13.56
CA ILE A 327 13.26 -15.27 14.77
C ILE A 327 13.10 -14.04 15.66
N GLY A 328 14.17 -13.26 15.86
CA GLY A 328 14.11 -12.00 16.61
C GLY A 328 13.10 -11.01 16.01
N MET A 329 13.11 -10.80 14.70
CA MET A 329 12.13 -9.93 14.02
C MET A 329 10.69 -10.44 14.12
N MET A 330 10.49 -11.76 14.06
CA MET A 330 9.18 -12.39 14.24
C MET A 330 8.64 -12.14 15.65
N LEU A 331 9.48 -12.24 16.69
CA LEU A 331 9.07 -12.01 18.08
C LEU A 331 8.65 -10.56 18.34
N VAL A 332 9.33 -9.59 17.71
CA VAL A 332 9.04 -8.13 17.84
C VAL A 332 7.94 -7.66 16.86
N SER A 333 7.19 -8.58 16.27
CA SER A 333 6.12 -8.30 15.31
C SER A 333 4.77 -8.02 16.01
N TYR A 334 3.97 -7.11 15.43
CA TYR A 334 2.60 -6.84 15.90
C TYR A 334 1.72 -8.10 15.87
N TRP A 335 1.95 -8.99 14.90
CA TRP A 335 1.26 -10.28 14.79
C TRP A 335 1.48 -11.17 16.02
N THR A 336 2.71 -11.18 16.55
CA THR A 336 3.10 -12.02 17.69
C THR A 336 2.51 -11.48 18.99
N TYR A 337 2.58 -10.16 19.20
CA TYR A 337 1.98 -9.53 20.37
C TYR A 337 0.47 -9.82 20.49
N ALA A 338 -0.28 -9.65 19.40
CA ALA A 338 -1.72 -9.92 19.39
C ALA A 338 -2.05 -11.39 19.66
N ALA A 339 -1.27 -12.33 19.13
CA ALA A 339 -1.46 -13.76 19.40
C ALA A 339 -1.22 -14.13 20.88
N LEU A 340 -0.40 -13.36 21.60
CA LEU A 340 -0.06 -13.57 23.00
C LEU A 340 -1.01 -12.88 23.99
N GLN A 341 -1.79 -11.91 23.53
CA GLN A 341 -2.72 -11.17 24.40
C GLN A 341 -3.87 -12.05 24.92
N GLY A 342 -4.23 -13.12 24.18
CA GLY A 342 -5.19 -14.14 24.62
C GLY A 342 -4.57 -15.37 25.29
N SER A 343 -3.26 -15.34 25.60
CA SER A 343 -2.55 -16.46 26.22
C SER A 343 -2.45 -16.29 27.74
N ILE A 344 -2.34 -17.42 28.46
CA ILE A 344 -2.16 -17.48 29.92
C ILE A 344 -0.84 -16.79 30.36
N CYS A 345 0.12 -16.65 29.45
CA CYS A 345 1.44 -16.09 29.74
C CYS A 345 1.51 -14.55 29.64
N HIS A 346 0.90 -13.85 30.59
CA HIS A 346 0.92 -12.38 30.66
C HIS A 346 2.32 -11.75 30.75
N TRP A 347 3.29 -12.44 31.36
CA TRP A 347 4.67 -11.94 31.45
C TRP A 347 5.35 -11.84 30.08
N LEU A 348 5.14 -12.84 29.21
CA LEU A 348 5.69 -12.87 27.85
C LEU A 348 5.08 -11.76 26.98
N SER A 349 3.78 -11.51 27.08
CA SER A 349 3.14 -10.43 26.34
C SER A 349 3.66 -9.05 26.77
N HIS A 350 3.92 -8.86 28.06
CA HIS A 350 4.51 -7.63 28.59
C HIS A 350 5.97 -7.43 28.14
N LEU A 351 6.77 -8.49 28.12
CA LEU A 351 8.13 -8.45 27.59
C LEU A 351 8.15 -8.07 26.10
N ILE A 352 7.29 -8.70 25.30
CA ILE A 352 7.17 -8.41 23.86
C ILE A 352 6.69 -6.98 23.63
N LEU A 353 5.73 -6.49 24.42
CA LEU A 353 5.29 -5.10 24.35
C LEU A 353 6.44 -4.13 24.65
N ARG A 354 7.28 -4.41 25.65
CA ARG A 354 8.49 -3.60 25.93
C ARG A 354 9.44 -3.60 24.72
N CYS A 355 9.68 -4.75 24.10
CA CYS A 355 10.50 -4.85 22.89
C CYS A 355 9.88 -4.07 21.71
N ILE A 356 8.56 -4.16 21.51
CA ILE A 356 7.86 -3.39 20.47
C ILE A 356 7.98 -1.90 20.72
N LYS A 357 7.78 -1.44 21.96
CA LYS A 357 7.97 -0.03 22.32
C LYS A 357 9.39 0.46 22.04
N TYR A 358 10.40 -0.39 22.27
CA TYR A 358 11.80 -0.06 21.99
C TYR A 358 12.13 -0.02 20.49
N PHE A 359 11.83 -1.09 19.75
CA PHE A 359 12.22 -1.21 18.33
C PHE A 359 11.25 -0.51 17.36
N ARG A 360 9.99 -0.35 17.76
CA ARG A 360 8.90 0.21 16.93
C ARG A 360 8.03 1.16 17.77
N PRO A 361 8.62 2.24 18.34
CA PRO A 361 7.88 3.18 19.18
C PRO A 361 6.67 3.78 18.44
N GLU A 362 5.71 4.27 19.21
CA GLU A 362 4.50 4.91 18.70
C GLU A 362 4.81 6.11 17.81
N SER A 363 5.80 6.92 18.18
CA SER A 363 6.29 8.06 17.39
C SER A 363 6.86 7.66 16.03
N ARG A 364 7.27 6.40 15.85
CA ARG A 364 7.85 5.94 14.57
C ARG A 364 6.74 5.70 13.56
N ALA A 365 6.70 6.54 12.53
CA ALA A 365 5.85 6.40 11.35
C ALA A 365 5.98 5.00 10.72
N LYS A 366 4.85 4.44 10.25
CA LYS A 366 4.83 3.13 9.57
C LYS A 366 4.83 3.21 8.05
N TRP A 367 4.67 4.43 7.52
CA TRP A 367 4.86 4.79 6.13
C TRP A 367 5.74 6.05 6.05
N SER A 368 6.02 6.56 4.85
CA SER A 368 6.95 7.68 4.65
C SER A 368 6.48 9.00 5.27
N ASN A 369 5.17 9.18 5.46
CA ASN A 369 4.57 10.48 5.80
C ASN A 369 4.93 11.60 4.81
N LEU A 370 5.36 11.25 3.59
CA LEU A 370 5.62 12.20 2.51
C LEU A 370 4.49 12.17 1.50
N MET A 371 4.18 13.32 0.94
CA MET A 371 3.35 13.44 -0.27
C MET A 371 4.14 14.16 -1.36
N ALA A 372 4.06 13.62 -2.57
CA ALA A 372 4.68 14.23 -3.73
C ALA A 372 3.92 15.50 -4.13
N GLN A 373 4.63 16.40 -4.80
CA GLN A 373 4.14 17.71 -5.20
C GLN A 373 4.50 17.94 -6.66
N HIS A 374 3.58 18.55 -7.39
CA HIS A 374 3.80 19.02 -8.75
C HIS A 374 2.99 20.30 -8.96
N ASN A 375 3.55 21.28 -9.66
CA ASN A 375 2.91 22.57 -9.88
C ASN A 375 2.96 22.95 -11.36
N LEU A 376 1.81 23.34 -11.92
CA LEU A 376 1.67 23.59 -13.36
C LEU A 376 2.41 24.85 -13.81
N ILE A 377 2.27 25.96 -13.08
CA ILE A 377 2.89 27.25 -13.43
C ILE A 377 4.42 27.10 -13.34
N SER A 378 4.91 26.53 -12.24
CA SER A 378 6.32 26.28 -12.02
C SER A 378 6.92 25.39 -13.12
N PHE A 379 6.23 24.28 -13.45
CA PHE A 379 6.61 23.40 -14.55
C PHE A 379 6.69 24.15 -15.89
N CYS A 380 5.68 24.96 -16.23
CA CYS A 380 5.66 25.70 -17.49
C CYS A 380 6.80 26.73 -17.62
N LEU A 381 7.23 27.34 -16.52
CA LEU A 381 8.33 28.31 -16.50
C LEU A 381 9.71 27.66 -16.54
N GLN A 382 9.86 26.49 -15.91
CA GLN A 382 11.14 25.81 -15.73
C GLN A 382 11.44 24.73 -16.77
N ASP A 383 10.45 24.24 -17.51
CA ASP A 383 10.63 23.20 -18.53
C ASP A 383 11.58 23.66 -19.64
N LYS A 384 12.82 23.17 -19.59
CA LYS A 384 13.86 23.42 -20.58
C LYS A 384 14.35 22.08 -21.14
N PRO A 385 14.55 21.96 -22.46
CA PRO A 385 15.14 20.75 -23.04
C PRO A 385 16.61 20.65 -22.60
N THR A 386 16.92 19.68 -21.72
CA THR A 386 18.29 19.33 -21.35
C THR A 386 18.86 18.28 -22.31
N LEU A 387 20.18 18.06 -22.29
CA LEU A 387 20.81 16.96 -23.03
C LEU A 387 20.20 15.59 -22.64
N VAL A 388 19.83 15.42 -21.38
CA VAL A 388 19.18 14.20 -20.87
C VAL A 388 17.80 14.02 -21.50
N THR A 389 16.96 15.06 -21.60
CA THR A 389 15.63 14.95 -22.23
C THR A 389 15.71 14.74 -23.74
N LYS A 390 16.79 15.19 -24.40
CA LYS A 390 17.10 14.83 -25.80
C LYS A 390 17.45 13.35 -25.95
N ILE A 391 18.30 12.80 -25.08
CA ILE A 391 18.68 11.37 -25.08
C ILE A 391 17.47 10.49 -24.76
N LEU A 392 16.68 10.85 -23.76
CA LEU A 392 15.43 10.14 -23.43
C LEU A 392 14.41 10.21 -24.58
N GLY A 393 14.42 11.29 -25.35
CA GLY A 393 13.64 11.43 -26.59
C GLY A 393 14.02 10.39 -27.64
N LEU A 394 15.32 10.19 -27.85
CA LEU A 394 15.84 9.18 -28.78
C LEU A 394 15.51 7.75 -28.34
N LEU A 395 15.45 7.49 -27.03
CA LEU A 395 15.09 6.17 -26.46
C LEU A 395 13.57 5.94 -26.38
N GLY A 396 12.74 6.89 -26.80
CA GLY A 396 11.27 6.79 -26.67
C GLY A 396 10.78 6.89 -25.21
N LEU A 397 11.64 7.29 -24.28
CA LEU A 397 11.33 7.37 -22.84
C LEU A 397 10.93 8.78 -22.39
N LYS A 398 11.11 9.81 -23.24
CA LYS A 398 10.89 11.22 -22.87
C LYS A 398 9.53 11.51 -22.22
N GLY A 399 8.44 10.97 -22.77
CA GLY A 399 7.08 11.21 -22.26
C GLY A 399 6.85 10.71 -20.82
N HIS A 400 7.61 9.71 -20.35
CA HIS A 400 7.51 9.20 -18.98
C HIS A 400 8.37 9.99 -17.97
N TRP A 401 9.37 10.73 -18.44
CA TRP A 401 10.46 11.25 -17.58
C TRP A 401 10.41 12.77 -17.37
N ASP A 402 9.89 13.55 -18.33
CA ASP A 402 9.93 15.03 -18.25
C ASP A 402 9.14 15.58 -17.03
N SER A 403 8.04 14.95 -16.62
CA SER A 403 7.31 15.35 -15.41
C SER A 403 7.99 14.90 -14.11
N TRP A 404 8.73 13.78 -14.10
CA TRP A 404 9.37 13.25 -12.89
C TRP A 404 10.49 14.16 -12.35
N LEU A 405 11.13 14.94 -13.22
CA LEU A 405 12.19 15.89 -12.83
C LEU A 405 11.66 17.06 -11.98
N TYR A 406 10.37 17.39 -12.09
CA TYR A 406 9.74 18.51 -11.39
C TYR A 406 8.87 18.05 -10.21
N ILE A 407 9.06 16.81 -9.73
CA ILE A 407 8.37 16.28 -8.55
C ILE A 407 9.28 16.44 -7.33
N TRP A 408 8.79 17.13 -6.31
CA TRP A 408 9.41 17.17 -4.99
C TRP A 408 8.49 16.54 -3.95
N HIS A 409 9.00 16.31 -2.75
CA HIS A 409 8.23 15.71 -1.65
C HIS A 409 8.17 16.68 -0.48
N ILE A 410 7.02 16.74 0.18
CA ILE A 410 6.84 17.45 1.45
C ILE A 410 6.24 16.50 2.48
N ASP A 411 6.46 16.79 3.76
CA ASP A 411 5.81 16.06 4.85
C ASP A 411 4.30 16.33 4.86
N VAL A 412 3.52 15.28 5.11
CA VAL A 412 2.09 15.41 5.40
C VAL A 412 1.95 15.99 6.80
N SER A 413 1.69 17.30 6.84
CA SER A 413 1.62 18.07 8.08
C SER A 413 0.53 17.56 9.02
N SER A 414 0.73 17.78 10.33
CA SER A 414 -0.25 17.40 11.36
C SER A 414 -1.57 18.16 11.18
N GLU A 415 -1.49 19.41 10.74
CA GLU A 415 -2.64 20.29 10.47
C GLU A 415 -3.48 19.75 9.33
N LEU A 416 -2.86 19.27 8.23
CA LEU A 416 -3.55 18.61 7.13
C LEU A 416 -4.26 17.34 7.63
N LYS A 417 -3.58 16.51 8.42
CA LYS A 417 -4.15 15.28 9.00
C LYS A 417 -5.38 15.59 9.86
N ILE A 418 -5.26 16.56 10.76
CA ILE A 418 -6.34 17.02 11.64
C ILE A 418 -7.49 17.60 10.80
N SER A 419 -7.21 18.41 9.79
CA SER A 419 -8.23 19.00 8.92
C SER A 419 -9.01 17.91 8.17
N VAL A 420 -8.34 16.94 7.55
CA VAL A 420 -9.01 15.83 6.87
C VAL A 420 -9.85 15.01 7.84
N PHE A 421 -9.29 14.66 9.01
CA PHE A 421 -10.01 13.87 10.01
C PHE A 421 -11.26 14.58 10.52
N ARG A 422 -11.16 15.87 10.87
CA ARG A 422 -12.27 16.66 11.39
C ARG A 422 -13.37 16.84 10.34
N GLU A 423 -13.02 17.16 9.10
CA GLU A 423 -14.00 17.27 8.01
C GLU A 423 -14.72 15.94 7.77
N LEU A 424 -14.02 14.81 7.80
CA LEU A 424 -14.64 13.49 7.69
C LEU A 424 -15.50 13.12 8.90
N LYS A 425 -15.07 13.48 10.12
CA LYS A 425 -15.82 13.25 11.37
C LYS A 425 -17.11 14.07 11.40
N ASP A 426 -17.03 15.36 11.08
CA ASP A 426 -18.20 16.25 10.99
C ASP A 426 -19.19 15.76 9.94
N LYS A 427 -18.68 15.30 8.79
CA LYS A 427 -19.49 14.69 7.73
C LYS A 427 -20.16 13.40 8.20
N ALA A 428 -19.42 12.49 8.83
CA ALA A 428 -19.96 11.23 9.35
C ALA A 428 -21.10 11.46 10.38
N LEU A 429 -21.00 12.52 11.20
CA LEU A 429 -22.04 12.90 12.15
C LEU A 429 -23.28 13.53 11.48
N SER A 430 -23.10 14.18 10.32
CA SER A 430 -24.19 14.82 9.58
C SER A 430 -25.05 13.86 8.74
N ILE A 431 -24.56 12.65 8.48
CA ILE A 431 -25.23 11.70 7.57
C ILE A 431 -26.14 10.76 8.36
N VAL A 432 -27.43 10.73 7.98
CA VAL A 432 -28.50 10.02 8.70
C VAL A 432 -28.79 8.61 8.15
N ASP A 433 -28.48 8.34 6.87
CA ASP A 433 -28.85 7.10 6.16
C ASP A 433 -27.80 6.63 5.13
N THR A 434 -27.83 5.34 4.77
CA THR A 434 -26.86 4.67 3.87
C THR A 434 -26.90 5.17 2.43
N GLU A 435 -28.05 5.61 1.93
CA GLU A 435 -28.16 6.19 0.57
C GLU A 435 -27.44 7.53 0.48
N SER A 436 -27.53 8.34 1.54
CA SER A 436 -26.76 9.57 1.70
C SER A 436 -25.24 9.34 1.72
N TYR A 437 -24.74 8.21 2.24
CA TYR A 437 -23.31 7.87 2.17
C TYR A 437 -22.82 7.63 0.73
N ARG A 438 -23.61 6.93 -0.10
CA ARG A 438 -23.24 6.70 -1.52
C ARG A 438 -23.30 7.98 -2.34
N LYS A 439 -24.31 8.81 -2.10
CA LYS A 439 -24.40 10.13 -2.72
C LYS A 439 -23.17 10.96 -2.36
N PHE A 440 -22.73 10.87 -1.10
CA PHE A 440 -21.54 11.53 -0.60
C PHE A 440 -20.24 11.04 -1.26
N SER A 441 -20.01 9.74 -1.37
CA SER A 441 -18.76 9.21 -1.96
C SER A 441 -18.58 9.60 -3.44
N ASN A 442 -19.68 10.01 -4.09
CA ASN A 442 -19.67 10.52 -5.46
C ASN A 442 -19.51 12.04 -5.56
N HIS A 443 -19.61 12.78 -4.46
CA HIS A 443 -19.32 14.21 -4.47
C HIS A 443 -17.80 14.45 -4.51
N ARG A 444 -17.40 15.39 -5.36
CA ARG A 444 -16.01 15.81 -5.63
C ARG A 444 -15.84 17.33 -5.44
N GLY A 445 -16.66 17.93 -4.59
CA GLY A 445 -16.72 19.36 -4.32
C GLY A 445 -18.14 19.91 -4.25
N GLN A 446 -19.15 19.17 -4.74
CA GLN A 446 -20.55 19.60 -4.71
C GLN A 446 -21.04 19.87 -3.29
N TRP A 447 -20.74 18.99 -2.34
CA TRP A 447 -21.20 19.15 -0.96
C TRP A 447 -20.50 20.34 -0.31
N ALA A 448 -19.19 20.49 -0.52
CA ALA A 448 -18.43 21.65 -0.05
C ALA A 448 -19.04 22.98 -0.52
N LEU A 449 -19.39 23.08 -1.81
CA LEU A 449 -20.02 24.27 -2.36
C LEU A 449 -21.46 24.48 -1.82
N GLN A 450 -22.25 23.41 -1.68
CA GLN A 450 -23.62 23.47 -1.14
C GLN A 450 -23.62 23.96 0.31
N CYS A 451 -22.79 23.36 1.17
CA CYS A 451 -22.69 23.73 2.58
C CYS A 451 -22.18 25.15 2.81
N LYS A 452 -21.49 25.74 1.84
CA LYS A 452 -21.01 27.13 1.89
C LYS A 452 -21.88 28.12 1.11
N GLY A 453 -22.89 27.64 0.39
CA GLY A 453 -23.83 28.48 -0.36
C GLY A 453 -23.36 28.91 -1.76
N TYR A 454 -22.26 28.35 -2.28
CA TYR A 454 -21.64 28.78 -3.55
C TYR A 454 -21.88 27.81 -4.72
N TYR A 455 -22.77 26.83 -4.56
CA TYR A 455 -23.04 25.80 -5.58
C TYR A 455 -23.58 26.39 -6.89
N LYS A 456 -24.46 27.40 -6.83
CA LYS A 456 -25.05 28.00 -8.03
C LYS A 456 -24.01 28.72 -8.89
N GLU A 457 -23.02 29.34 -8.27
CA GLU A 457 -22.00 30.15 -8.93
C GLU A 457 -20.81 29.30 -9.41
N LEU A 458 -20.38 28.33 -8.58
CA LEU A 458 -19.15 27.56 -8.80
C LEU A 458 -19.40 26.09 -9.16
N GLY A 459 -20.65 25.62 -9.21
CA GLY A 459 -20.99 24.21 -9.43
C GLY A 459 -20.41 23.63 -10.71
N TRP A 460 -20.40 24.41 -11.79
CA TRP A 460 -19.83 24.01 -13.09
C TRP A 460 -18.36 23.55 -12.98
N SER A 461 -17.59 24.09 -12.03
CA SER A 461 -16.17 23.74 -11.85
C SER A 461 -15.95 22.36 -11.23
N VAL A 462 -16.94 21.83 -10.50
CA VAL A 462 -16.91 20.51 -9.85
C VAL A 462 -17.82 19.50 -10.55
N GLU A 463 -18.64 19.92 -11.51
CA GLU A 463 -19.49 19.07 -12.35
C GLU A 463 -18.78 18.60 -13.64
N ALA A 464 -17.69 19.26 -14.03
CA ALA A 464 -16.82 18.83 -15.14
C ALA A 464 -16.19 17.44 -14.91
N GLU A 465 -15.54 16.83 -15.90
CA GLU A 465 -14.82 15.57 -15.67
C GLU A 465 -13.76 15.73 -14.57
N PHE A 466 -13.48 14.68 -13.79
CA PHE A 466 -12.74 14.84 -12.53
C PHE A 466 -11.31 15.37 -12.73
N ASP A 467 -10.64 14.92 -13.79
CA ASP A 467 -9.36 15.43 -14.24
C ASP A 467 -9.42 16.91 -14.67
N GLU A 468 -10.51 17.34 -15.29
CA GLU A 468 -10.78 18.75 -15.62
C GLU A 468 -10.93 19.59 -14.34
N SER A 469 -11.75 19.12 -13.39
CA SER A 469 -11.94 19.79 -12.10
C SER A 469 -10.63 19.91 -11.32
N ILE A 470 -9.77 18.88 -11.31
CA ILE A 470 -8.45 18.96 -10.67
C ILE A 470 -7.61 20.08 -11.29
N LEU A 471 -7.54 20.16 -12.62
CA LEU A 471 -6.76 21.20 -13.29
C LEU A 471 -7.32 22.61 -13.07
N LEU A 472 -8.65 22.76 -13.16
CA LEU A 472 -9.35 24.02 -12.92
C LEU A 472 -9.05 24.56 -11.52
N TRP A 473 -9.30 23.73 -10.50
CA TRP A 473 -9.08 24.12 -9.11
C TRP A 473 -7.60 24.28 -8.79
N HIS A 474 -6.69 23.50 -9.40
CA HIS A 474 -5.25 23.63 -9.19
C HIS A 474 -4.75 25.01 -9.61
N ILE A 475 -5.02 25.39 -10.86
CA ILE A 475 -4.63 26.69 -11.40
C ILE A 475 -5.33 27.80 -10.62
N ALA A 476 -6.63 27.69 -10.36
CA ALA A 476 -7.35 28.73 -9.62
C ALA A 476 -6.81 28.93 -8.20
N THR A 477 -6.42 27.85 -7.51
CA THR A 477 -5.80 27.91 -6.17
C THR A 477 -4.50 28.68 -6.21
N ASP A 478 -3.64 28.44 -7.20
CA ASP A 478 -2.38 29.16 -7.35
C ASP A 478 -2.59 30.63 -7.75
N LEU A 479 -3.53 30.92 -8.66
CA LEU A 479 -3.85 32.30 -9.03
C LEU A 479 -4.33 33.09 -7.80
N CYS A 480 -5.18 32.50 -6.96
CA CYS A 480 -5.58 33.12 -5.68
C CYS A 480 -4.39 33.27 -4.73
N PHE A 481 -3.50 32.27 -4.63
CA PHE A 481 -2.30 32.32 -3.77
C PHE A 481 -1.38 33.49 -4.12
N TYR A 482 -1.07 33.69 -5.40
CA TYR A 482 -0.16 34.75 -5.84
C TYR A 482 -0.80 36.15 -5.82
N SER A 483 -2.14 36.22 -5.78
CA SER A 483 -2.90 37.47 -5.70
C SER A 483 -3.06 38.01 -4.28
N ASP A 484 -3.06 37.12 -3.28
CA ASP A 484 -3.10 37.55 -1.89
C ASP A 484 -1.73 38.07 -1.44
N ASP A 485 -1.76 39.17 -0.69
CA ASP A 485 -0.58 39.63 0.05
C ASP A 485 -0.44 38.84 1.36
N SER A 486 0.80 38.68 1.82
CA SER A 486 1.09 37.96 3.06
C SER A 486 0.30 38.57 4.22
N ASN A 487 -0.54 37.75 4.87
CA ASN A 487 -1.40 38.16 5.97
C ASN A 487 -0.94 37.47 7.26
N ASP A 488 -0.95 38.19 8.38
CA ASP A 488 -0.45 37.71 9.68
C ASP A 488 -1.42 36.76 10.41
N ASP A 489 -2.60 36.47 9.84
CA ASP A 489 -3.56 35.52 10.42
C ASP A 489 -3.05 34.06 10.28
N ALA A 490 -2.69 33.47 11.42
CA ALA A 490 -2.23 32.09 11.51
C ALA A 490 -3.23 31.06 10.96
N LYS A 491 -4.55 31.25 11.20
CA LYS A 491 -5.58 30.31 10.69
C LYS A 491 -5.71 30.40 9.17
N LEU A 492 -5.60 31.61 8.63
CA LEU A 492 -5.61 31.82 7.20
C LEU A 492 -4.39 31.16 6.54
N THR A 493 -3.21 31.33 7.16
CA THR A 493 -1.96 30.71 6.72
C THR A 493 -2.05 29.19 6.72
N GLU A 494 -2.70 28.60 7.72
CA GLU A 494 -3.01 27.16 7.77
C GLU A 494 -3.90 26.74 6.57
N TYR A 495 -5.00 27.46 6.31
CA TYR A 495 -5.89 27.11 5.19
C TYR A 495 -5.22 27.23 3.82
N VAL A 496 -4.38 28.26 3.64
CA VAL A 496 -3.60 28.47 2.43
C VAL A 496 -2.62 27.32 2.21
N SER A 497 -1.83 26.98 3.23
CA SER A 497 -0.82 25.91 3.14
C SER A 497 -1.44 24.55 2.87
N ILE A 498 -2.52 24.18 3.57
CA ILE A 498 -3.27 22.94 3.33
C ILE A 498 -3.83 22.89 1.91
N SER A 499 -4.49 23.97 1.47
CA SER A 499 -5.10 24.05 0.14
C SER A 499 -4.07 23.86 -0.97
N ARG A 500 -2.93 24.55 -0.86
CA ARG A 500 -1.86 24.48 -1.86
C ARG A 500 -1.16 23.12 -1.85
N ALA A 501 -0.93 22.54 -0.68
CA ALA A 501 -0.33 21.21 -0.54
C ALA A 501 -1.20 20.10 -1.16
N VAL A 502 -2.51 20.11 -0.91
CA VAL A 502 -3.45 19.14 -1.50
C VAL A 502 -3.61 19.40 -3.00
N SER A 503 -3.71 20.65 -3.44
CA SER A 503 -3.76 21.04 -4.86
C SER A 503 -2.59 20.48 -5.67
N ASN A 504 -1.36 20.72 -5.21
CA ASN A 504 -0.14 20.23 -5.86
C ASN A 504 -0.04 18.69 -5.83
N TYR A 505 -0.51 18.06 -4.75
CA TYR A 505 -0.55 16.61 -4.63
C TYR A 505 -1.56 15.97 -5.60
N MET A 506 -2.74 16.58 -5.75
CA MET A 506 -3.76 16.13 -6.71
C MET A 506 -3.28 16.30 -8.15
N LEU A 507 -2.56 17.39 -8.47
CA LEU A 507 -1.91 17.54 -9.78
C LEU A 507 -0.84 16.47 -9.98
N PHE A 508 -0.01 16.18 -8.98
CA PHE A 508 0.97 15.09 -9.05
C PHE A 508 0.30 13.75 -9.40
N LEU A 509 -0.81 13.42 -8.74
CA LEU A 509 -1.54 12.19 -9.04
C LEU A 509 -2.04 12.19 -10.49
N LEU A 510 -2.54 13.32 -10.99
CA LEU A 510 -3.01 13.45 -12.37
C LEU A 510 -1.92 13.19 -13.40
N VAL A 511 -0.71 13.71 -13.17
CA VAL A 511 0.37 13.67 -14.16
C VAL A 511 1.22 12.40 -14.03
N ALA A 512 1.64 12.06 -12.80
CA ALA A 512 2.59 10.98 -12.55
C ALA A 512 1.94 9.65 -12.16
N ARG A 513 0.70 9.65 -11.65
CA ARG A 513 -0.02 8.45 -11.23
C ARG A 513 -1.50 8.44 -11.65
N PRO A 514 -1.81 8.68 -12.94
CA PRO A 514 -3.20 8.80 -13.40
C PRO A 514 -4.03 7.53 -13.14
N PHE A 515 -3.38 6.37 -13.03
CA PHE A 515 -4.01 5.10 -12.68
C PHE A 515 -4.63 5.06 -11.27
N MET A 516 -4.22 5.96 -10.37
CA MET A 516 -4.83 6.13 -9.04
C MET A 516 -6.04 7.06 -9.06
N LEU A 517 -6.34 7.70 -10.19
CA LEU A 517 -7.54 8.50 -10.40
C LEU A 517 -8.53 7.76 -11.31
N THR A 518 -9.71 8.33 -11.47
CA THR A 518 -10.69 7.86 -12.46
C THR A 518 -10.12 7.97 -13.87
N ALA A 519 -10.41 6.99 -14.73
CA ALA A 519 -10.02 7.04 -16.13
C ALA A 519 -10.61 8.30 -16.80
N GLY A 520 -9.80 9.00 -17.59
CA GLY A 520 -10.14 10.24 -18.26
C GLY A 520 -9.04 10.68 -19.22
N ILE A 521 -9.18 11.86 -19.81
CA ILE A 521 -8.21 12.43 -20.76
C ILE A 521 -7.23 13.41 -20.08
N GLY A 522 -6.95 13.18 -18.80
CA GLY A 522 -6.23 14.13 -17.94
C GLY A 522 -4.83 14.48 -18.44
N GLN A 523 -4.11 13.51 -19.01
CA GLN A 523 -2.81 13.76 -19.63
C GLN A 523 -2.91 14.67 -20.86
N ILE A 524 -3.97 14.52 -21.67
CA ILE A 524 -4.22 15.37 -22.84
C ILE A 524 -4.57 16.79 -22.36
N ARG A 525 -5.52 16.93 -21.42
CA ARG A 525 -5.88 18.23 -20.83
C ARG A 525 -4.68 18.94 -20.21
N PHE A 526 -3.85 18.21 -19.46
CA PHE A 526 -2.63 18.75 -18.87
C PHE A 526 -1.64 19.22 -19.95
N GLY A 527 -1.41 18.41 -20.98
CA GLY A 527 -0.55 18.75 -22.11
C GLY A 527 -1.01 20.00 -22.85
N ASP A 528 -2.30 20.07 -23.22
CA ASP A 528 -2.91 21.22 -23.89
C ASP A 528 -2.84 22.48 -23.03
N THR A 529 -3.07 22.35 -21.71
CA THR A 529 -2.99 23.46 -20.76
C THR A 529 -1.57 23.97 -20.58
N CYS A 530 -0.57 23.08 -20.51
CA CYS A 530 0.83 23.47 -20.49
C CYS A 530 1.25 24.15 -21.79
N ALA A 531 0.79 23.65 -22.94
CA ALA A 531 1.08 24.25 -24.24
C ALA A 531 0.48 25.66 -24.35
N GLU A 532 -0.76 25.86 -23.91
CA GLU A 532 -1.37 27.18 -23.86
C GLU A 532 -0.64 28.12 -22.91
N ALA A 533 -0.34 27.67 -21.68
CA ALA A 533 0.37 28.49 -20.70
C ALA A 533 1.75 28.92 -21.21
N LYS A 534 2.53 28.00 -21.81
CA LYS A 534 3.83 28.32 -22.42
C LYS A 534 3.71 29.30 -23.58
N ASN A 535 2.72 29.12 -24.46
CA ASN A 535 2.49 30.03 -25.58
C ASN A 535 2.05 31.42 -25.13
N PHE A 536 1.29 31.52 -24.03
CA PHE A 536 0.84 32.77 -23.46
C PHE A 536 1.99 33.50 -22.76
N LEU A 537 2.70 32.82 -21.85
CA LEU A 537 3.80 33.37 -21.05
C LEU A 537 5.07 33.62 -21.88
N GLY A 538 5.23 32.93 -23.00
CA GLY A 538 6.36 33.10 -23.92
C GLY A 538 6.28 34.33 -24.82
N ARG A 539 5.21 35.13 -24.74
CA ARG A 539 5.06 36.37 -25.52
C ARG A 539 5.92 37.52 -24.99
N GLU A 540 6.32 37.44 -23.73
CA GLU A 540 7.12 38.45 -23.05
C GLU A 540 8.63 38.32 -23.35
N ALA A 541 9.32 39.45 -23.44
CA ALA A 541 10.76 39.50 -23.71
C ALA A 541 11.60 38.91 -22.57
N ALA A 542 11.12 39.05 -21.33
CA ALA A 542 11.72 38.47 -20.13
C ALA A 542 10.80 37.38 -19.55
N ARG A 543 11.39 36.29 -19.05
CA ARG A 543 10.61 35.23 -18.41
C ARG A 543 10.04 35.75 -17.07
N PRO A 544 8.71 35.72 -16.88
CA PRO A 544 8.13 36.13 -15.61
C PRO A 544 8.47 35.13 -14.50
N ASP A 545 8.52 35.63 -13.26
CA ASP A 545 8.44 34.76 -12.08
C ASP A 545 7.01 34.21 -11.91
N GLU A 546 6.82 33.28 -10.98
CA GLU A 546 5.51 32.62 -10.79
C GLU A 546 4.41 33.63 -10.42
N ARG A 547 4.74 34.67 -9.61
CA ARG A 547 3.79 35.70 -9.18
C ARG A 547 3.40 36.64 -10.33
N ALA A 548 4.35 37.04 -11.17
CA ALA A 548 4.09 37.82 -12.37
C ALA A 548 3.29 37.01 -13.39
N ALA A 549 3.64 35.73 -13.60
CA ALA A 549 2.89 34.84 -14.49
C ALA A 549 1.42 34.71 -14.06
N ALA A 550 1.17 34.52 -12.75
CA ALA A 550 -0.19 34.46 -12.22
C ALA A 550 -0.98 35.77 -12.45
N ARG A 551 -0.33 36.93 -12.23
CA ARG A 551 -0.95 38.24 -12.49
C ARG A 551 -1.30 38.45 -13.96
N MET A 552 -0.38 38.12 -14.88
CA MET A 552 -0.64 38.19 -16.32
C MET A 552 -1.84 37.34 -16.75
N VAL A 553 -1.99 36.13 -16.20
CA VAL A 553 -3.14 35.27 -16.50
C VAL A 553 -4.44 35.91 -15.99
N LEU A 554 -4.44 36.52 -14.80
CA LEU A 554 -5.61 37.17 -14.21
C LEU A 554 -6.02 38.46 -14.92
N GLU A 555 -5.09 39.19 -15.53
CA GLU A 555 -5.38 40.41 -16.30
C GLU A 555 -6.19 40.12 -17.58
N VAL A 556 -6.17 38.89 -18.08
CA VAL A 556 -6.95 38.53 -19.29
C VAL A 556 -8.44 38.61 -19.01
N ASN A 557 -9.14 39.45 -19.77
CA ASN A 557 -10.59 39.55 -19.72
C ASN A 557 -11.23 38.38 -20.50
N ALA A 558 -11.80 37.42 -19.77
CA ALA A 558 -12.40 36.21 -20.33
C ALA A 558 -13.94 36.34 -20.39
N GLU A 559 -14.43 37.37 -21.10
CA GLU A 559 -15.87 37.61 -21.29
C GLU A 559 -16.54 36.47 -22.06
N ILE A 560 -15.86 35.95 -23.08
CA ILE A 560 -16.30 34.79 -23.86
C ILE A 560 -15.71 33.53 -23.23
N ALA A 561 -16.50 32.48 -23.08
CA ALA A 561 -16.00 31.22 -22.54
C ALA A 561 -14.91 30.66 -23.48
N PRO A 562 -13.71 30.31 -22.95
CA PRO A 562 -12.62 29.76 -23.75
C PRO A 562 -13.02 28.58 -24.63
N ARG A 563 -13.96 27.76 -24.16
CA ARG A 563 -14.55 26.65 -24.91
C ARG A 563 -15.23 27.09 -26.21
N ASP A 564 -15.88 28.25 -26.23
CA ASP A 564 -16.57 28.78 -27.40
C ASP A 564 -15.58 29.29 -28.47
N VAL A 565 -14.39 29.72 -28.03
CA VAL A 565 -13.32 30.19 -28.93
C VAL A 565 -12.51 29.02 -29.48
N LYS A 566 -12.21 28.00 -28.66
CA LYS A 566 -11.30 26.91 -29.01
C LYS A 566 -12.01 25.71 -29.65
N GLY A 567 -13.30 25.55 -29.42
CA GLY A 567 -14.05 24.34 -29.78
C GLY A 567 -13.39 23.07 -29.22
N ASP A 568 -13.53 21.95 -29.93
CA ASP A 568 -12.97 20.66 -29.51
C ASP A 568 -11.50 20.43 -29.88
N ARG A 569 -10.84 21.40 -30.52
CA ARG A 569 -9.43 21.27 -30.95
C ARG A 569 -8.43 21.29 -29.80
N SER A 570 -8.76 21.94 -28.68
CA SER A 570 -7.92 22.00 -27.49
C SER A 570 -8.78 21.74 -26.26
N LYS A 571 -8.30 20.88 -25.37
CA LYS A 571 -8.93 20.57 -24.08
C LYS A 571 -8.28 21.37 -22.94
N SER A 572 -7.66 22.50 -23.27
CA SER A 572 -7.03 23.35 -22.27
C SER A 572 -8.04 24.07 -21.38
N VAL A 573 -7.73 24.14 -20.09
CA VAL A 573 -8.59 24.76 -19.07
C VAL A 573 -8.01 26.05 -18.47
N LEU A 574 -6.91 26.60 -19.01
CA LEU A 574 -6.16 27.69 -18.37
C LEU A 574 -7.05 28.91 -18.06
N PHE A 575 -7.78 29.38 -19.06
CA PHE A 575 -8.64 30.56 -18.91
C PHE A 575 -9.99 30.25 -18.26
N ASP A 576 -10.46 29.01 -18.28
CA ASP A 576 -11.60 28.59 -17.47
C ASP A 576 -11.23 28.61 -15.98
N ALA A 577 -10.02 28.15 -15.65
CA ALA A 577 -9.48 28.25 -14.29
C ALA A 577 -9.28 29.72 -13.86
N CYS A 578 -8.90 30.61 -14.79
CA CYS A 578 -8.85 32.04 -14.52
C CYS A 578 -10.23 32.61 -14.16
N ARG A 579 -11.30 32.19 -14.84
CA ARG A 579 -12.68 32.59 -14.49
C ARG A 579 -13.05 32.11 -13.09
N LEU A 580 -12.74 30.86 -12.76
CA LEU A 580 -12.93 30.31 -11.41
C LEU A 580 -12.15 31.11 -10.36
N ALA A 581 -10.89 31.46 -10.63
CA ALA A 581 -10.05 32.25 -9.73
C ALA A 581 -10.65 33.64 -9.47
N LYS A 582 -11.17 34.32 -10.50
CA LYS A 582 -11.82 35.63 -10.37
C LYS A 582 -13.04 35.56 -9.46
N SER A 583 -13.93 34.58 -9.66
CA SER A 583 -15.08 34.37 -8.77
C SER A 583 -14.68 34.04 -7.33
N LEU A 584 -13.56 33.32 -7.12
CA LEU A 584 -13.04 33.07 -5.78
C LEU A 584 -12.43 34.34 -5.14
N LEU A 585 -11.80 35.20 -5.93
CA LEU A 585 -11.19 36.45 -5.46
C LEU A 585 -12.22 37.48 -4.97
N GLU A 586 -13.46 37.41 -5.48
CA GLU A 586 -14.59 38.22 -4.98
C GLU A 586 -14.96 37.90 -3.51
N LEU A 587 -14.58 36.72 -3.02
CA LEU A 587 -14.81 36.32 -1.64
C LEU A 587 -13.76 36.92 -0.69
N PRO A 588 -14.13 37.29 0.55
CA PRO A 588 -13.17 37.67 1.58
C PRO A 588 -12.13 36.56 1.82
N PRO A 589 -10.83 36.88 2.05
CA PRO A 589 -9.75 35.90 2.13
C PRO A 589 -10.05 34.70 3.06
N GLY A 590 -10.58 34.97 4.26
CA GLY A 590 -10.95 33.91 5.21
C GLY A 590 -12.04 32.95 4.71
N LYS A 591 -13.07 33.47 4.02
CA LYS A 591 -14.13 32.65 3.43
C LYS A 591 -13.62 31.87 2.21
N ARG A 592 -12.81 32.54 1.38
CA ARG A 592 -12.19 31.99 0.16
C ARG A 592 -11.32 30.77 0.48
N TRP A 593 -10.33 30.91 1.34
CA TRP A 593 -9.40 29.82 1.66
C TRP A 593 -10.06 28.70 2.44
N ARG A 594 -11.07 29.01 3.26
CA ARG A 594 -11.89 27.97 3.89
C ARG A 594 -12.68 27.17 2.85
N LEU A 595 -13.25 27.82 1.83
CA LEU A 595 -13.96 27.14 0.75
C LEU A 595 -13.02 26.24 -0.07
N ILE A 596 -11.91 26.80 -0.55
CA ILE A 596 -10.89 26.10 -1.34
C ILE A 596 -10.40 24.85 -0.58
N ARG A 597 -10.07 25.00 0.70
CA ARG A 597 -9.64 23.89 1.55
C ARG A 597 -10.65 22.75 1.60
N VAL A 598 -11.93 23.05 1.84
CA VAL A 598 -12.98 22.03 1.98
C VAL A 598 -13.25 21.33 0.64
N VAL A 599 -13.20 22.07 -0.48
CA VAL A 599 -13.33 21.48 -1.82
C VAL A 599 -12.16 20.52 -2.10
N TRP A 600 -10.92 20.91 -1.78
CA TRP A 600 -9.77 20.03 -1.97
C TRP A 600 -9.80 18.77 -1.10
N VAL A 601 -10.22 18.88 0.16
CA VAL A 601 -10.41 17.71 1.03
C VAL A 601 -11.46 16.77 0.43
N GLU A 602 -12.55 17.31 -0.13
CA GLU A 602 -13.59 16.49 -0.78
C GLU A 602 -13.10 15.82 -2.06
N MET A 603 -12.36 16.54 -2.92
CA MET A 603 -11.72 15.94 -4.11
C MET A 603 -10.71 14.84 -3.75
N LEU A 604 -9.93 15.03 -2.68
CA LEU A 604 -9.01 14.03 -2.16
C LEU A 604 -9.75 12.77 -1.70
N CYS A 605 -10.88 12.94 -1.00
CA CYS A 605 -11.74 11.84 -0.57
C CYS A 605 -12.37 11.10 -1.76
N TYR A 606 -12.86 11.85 -2.76
CA TYR A 606 -13.38 11.26 -3.99
C TYR A 606 -12.32 10.42 -4.72
N ALA A 607 -11.12 10.97 -4.93
CA ALA A 607 -10.02 10.25 -5.54
C ALA A 607 -9.65 8.98 -4.76
N ALA A 608 -9.65 9.05 -3.42
CA ALA A 608 -9.37 7.91 -2.56
C ALA A 608 -10.43 6.81 -2.69
N SER A 609 -11.71 7.16 -2.79
CA SER A 609 -12.81 6.20 -2.97
C SER A 609 -12.78 5.55 -4.35
N LYS A 610 -12.46 6.31 -5.40
CA LYS A 610 -12.50 5.84 -6.80
C LYS A 610 -11.23 5.15 -7.28
N CYS A 611 -10.13 5.28 -6.54
CA CYS A 611 -8.90 4.55 -6.82
C CYS A 611 -9.13 3.04 -6.64
N ARG A 612 -8.67 2.24 -7.62
CA ARG A 612 -8.82 0.77 -7.52
C ARG A 612 -7.95 0.21 -6.41
N SER A 613 -8.48 -0.78 -5.69
CA SER A 613 -7.82 -1.43 -4.55
C SER A 613 -6.39 -1.92 -4.86
N ASN A 614 -6.16 -2.46 -6.06
CA ASN A 614 -4.85 -2.95 -6.48
C ASN A 614 -3.79 -1.83 -6.56
N PHE A 615 -4.19 -0.61 -6.92
CA PHE A 615 -3.27 0.53 -6.98
C PHE A 615 -2.94 1.07 -5.58
N HIS A 616 -3.90 1.04 -4.64
CA HIS A 616 -3.60 1.26 -3.23
C HIS A 616 -2.58 0.26 -2.70
N ALA A 617 -2.77 -1.03 -3.02
CA ALA A 617 -1.88 -2.10 -2.61
C ALA A 617 -0.45 -1.87 -3.14
N LYS A 618 -0.33 -1.51 -4.43
CA LYS A 618 0.96 -1.30 -5.10
C LYS A 618 1.80 -0.22 -4.41
N GLN A 619 1.18 0.85 -3.93
CA GLN A 619 1.91 1.95 -3.29
C GLN A 619 2.40 1.65 -1.87
N LEU A 620 1.91 0.59 -1.21
CA LEU A 620 2.42 0.20 0.11
C LEU A 620 3.93 -0.11 0.09
N SER A 621 4.43 -0.60 -1.04
CA SER A 621 5.86 -0.86 -1.23
C SER A 621 6.69 0.35 -1.58
N ASN A 622 6.09 1.49 -1.94
CA ASN A 622 6.80 2.69 -2.39
C ASN A 622 6.79 3.81 -1.35
N GLY A 623 6.77 3.45 -0.07
CA GLY A 623 6.70 4.42 1.03
C GLY A 623 5.26 4.77 1.47
N GLY A 624 4.24 4.10 0.93
CA GLY A 624 2.84 4.43 1.18
C GLY A 624 2.37 5.65 0.38
N GLU A 625 1.07 5.94 0.44
CA GLU A 625 0.48 7.09 -0.22
C GLU A 625 -0.61 7.71 0.65
N LEU A 626 -0.69 9.04 0.69
CA LEU A 626 -1.72 9.76 1.47
C LEU A 626 -3.12 9.32 1.03
N LEU A 627 -3.31 9.09 -0.27
CA LEU A 627 -4.58 8.63 -0.84
C LEU A 627 -5.06 7.31 -0.20
N THR A 628 -4.14 6.37 0.07
CA THR A 628 -4.46 5.09 0.71
C THR A 628 -4.84 5.26 2.18
N VAL A 629 -4.21 6.22 2.88
CA VAL A 629 -4.54 6.56 4.27
C VAL A 629 -5.93 7.18 4.36
N VAL A 630 -6.24 8.14 3.46
CA VAL A 630 -7.56 8.78 3.38
C VAL A 630 -8.64 7.75 3.05
N TRP A 631 -8.37 6.81 2.12
CA TRP A 631 -9.30 5.73 1.79
C TRP A 631 -9.66 4.87 3.01
N PHE A 632 -8.66 4.46 3.79
CA PHE A 632 -8.90 3.72 5.04
C PHE A 632 -9.68 4.56 6.06
N LEU A 633 -9.29 5.83 6.24
CA LEU A 633 -9.96 6.73 7.19
C LEU A 633 -11.45 6.92 6.87
N MET A 634 -11.76 7.17 5.59
CA MET A 634 -13.14 7.25 5.11
C MET A 634 -13.90 5.96 5.38
N THR A 635 -13.28 4.82 5.10
CA THR A 635 -13.92 3.51 5.30
C THR A 635 -14.22 3.30 6.79
N HIS A 636 -13.28 3.59 7.68
CA HIS A 636 -13.48 3.42 9.13
C HIS A 636 -14.55 4.34 9.71
N LEU A 637 -14.68 5.56 9.18
CA LEU A 637 -15.76 6.50 9.52
C LEU A 637 -17.08 6.18 8.83
N GLY A 638 -17.19 5.04 8.14
CA GLY A 638 -18.43 4.52 7.56
C GLY A 638 -18.76 5.03 6.15
N MET A 639 -17.86 5.77 5.51
CA MET A 639 -18.05 6.37 4.18
C MET A 639 -17.45 5.55 3.02
N GLY A 640 -17.18 4.26 3.24
CA GLY A 640 -16.63 3.38 2.21
C GLY A 640 -17.70 2.83 1.25
N GLU A 641 -17.42 2.79 -0.05
CA GLU A 641 -18.32 2.19 -1.07
C GLU A 641 -18.45 0.66 -0.95
N GLN A 642 -17.61 0.04 -0.12
CA GLN A 642 -17.51 -1.40 0.07
C GLN A 642 -18.57 -1.94 1.05
N TYR A 643 -19.30 -1.08 1.76
CA TYR A 643 -20.46 -1.46 2.58
C TYR A 643 -21.68 -1.68 1.68
N ARG A 644 -21.94 -2.93 1.28
CA ARG A 644 -23.07 -3.29 0.39
C ARG A 644 -24.12 -4.20 1.02
N ILE A 645 -23.90 -4.67 2.25
CA ILE A 645 -24.90 -5.41 3.02
C ILE A 645 -25.61 -4.38 3.90
N GLU A 646 -26.76 -3.89 3.45
CA GLU A 646 -27.41 -2.68 3.98
C GLU A 646 -28.64 -2.96 4.84
N ALA A 647 -29.18 -4.17 4.81
CA ALA A 647 -30.33 -4.57 5.60
C ALA A 647 -30.16 -6.00 6.14
N GLY A 648 -30.71 -6.25 7.32
CA GLY A 648 -30.87 -7.60 7.85
C GLY A 648 -31.93 -8.39 7.08
N HIS A 649 -32.06 -9.68 7.38
CA HIS A 649 -33.14 -10.49 6.81
C HIS A 649 -34.51 -9.97 7.22
N ALA A 650 -35.45 -9.90 6.27
CA ALA A 650 -36.83 -9.57 6.56
C ALA A 650 -37.45 -10.62 7.49
N ARG A 651 -38.23 -10.17 8.47
CA ARG A 651 -39.00 -11.03 9.37
C ARG A 651 -40.47 -10.66 9.27
N ALA A 652 -41.34 -11.66 9.18
CA ALA A 652 -42.77 -11.45 9.34
C ALA A 652 -43.04 -11.29 10.85
N LYS A 653 -43.68 -10.19 11.25
CA LYS A 653 -44.14 -10.00 12.62
C LYS A 653 -45.66 -10.11 12.65
N LEU A 654 -46.16 -11.00 13.49
CA LEU A 654 -47.58 -11.12 13.79
C LEU A 654 -48.00 -9.98 14.71
N ILE A 655 -49.00 -9.20 14.31
CA ILE A 655 -49.64 -8.21 15.16
C ILE A 655 -50.79 -8.93 15.86
N VAL A 656 -50.61 -9.23 17.15
CA VAL A 656 -51.69 -9.72 18.00
C VAL A 656 -52.29 -8.51 18.69
N GLU A 657 -53.45 -8.05 18.24
CA GLU A 657 -54.24 -7.07 18.99
C GLU A 657 -54.66 -7.73 20.31
N LYS A 658 -54.16 -7.19 21.43
CA LYS A 658 -54.67 -7.54 22.76
C LYS A 658 -56.01 -6.83 22.92
N ASN A 659 -57.10 -7.54 22.71
CA ASN A 659 -58.43 -7.13 23.15
C ASN A 659 -58.52 -7.08 24.68
#